data_AF-A0A2F0ADX8-F1
#
_entry.id   AF-A0A2F0ADX8-F1
#
_cell.length_a   1.000
_cell.length_b   1.000
_cell.length_c   1.000
_cell.angle_alpha   90.00
_cell.angle_beta   90.00
_cell.angle_gamma   90.00
#
_symmetry.space_group_name_H-M   'P 1'
#
loop_
_entity.id
_entity.type
_entity.pdbx_description
1 polymer ?
#
loop_
_entity_poly.entity_id
_entity_poly.type
_entity_poly.pdbx_seq_one_letter_code
_entity_poly.pdbx_strand_id
1 'polypeptide(L)'
;MKIIKTLILLYLLPTQLFSALLYDVPVELKQPDGSTLHCYASGDEYYSRLHDQNDYTITQSNEDGFYYYALLDNQTIVPSIYRADQNYNLAQLGFRKKVMIPQERYLEIRERWWNGVETRDAPTTGTVNNLNVFIRFADEDEFGNARSYYDSYFNNENGPSMKHYFSEVSYDMLTVNTIHYPTSSMDSNLSYQDQYPRSYYQPYNAVTNPEGYTDSERTDREHTLLQNAIAFIESEVPDSLIIDSNNDGNVDNVTFLVYGVPGGWADLLWPHRWALYSVVSEIHGKRVWDYNFNMASGPYFSVGTLAHEFCHSLGAPDLYHYYNDSAPVAVGGWDVMDASTDIPQWMSSYIKYRYFNWIELQDASGGGTFELNPLGQPDNNAYRLNSSNPNEYFIIEYRTQEGMYDSNAPGIDSGIVIYRVNDLYNGQGNAQGPPDELYVYRVGGTSTTSGVFASAVFSEEVGRTQFNDSTNPSCFLSDESMGGVNIVDIGSAGDTIEFTVLNLMLLGDYVGISSDSDGDGILNPGESVVLEFVMNNMSDDVTAYGITGQLSSDYGISFPSSTIEFGELDGGQSSFSNFIEVTLSEDIQLGQIPIELEITAEYIQGNDLLFYNDSYTFMLDVSLNQSGFPNETSFPISSSPIMINIDNDNDKEIIIADYDGKVRAYNTDGSVVEDSVYPYQTENQIWGSIASADIDLDEVMDYVVGSKDKHLYLFNELGYIDRYDTDTFLLGTPAIGNIDNDPELEIIIAGYSGGDGRKIIALNHDMTLVSGYPMFIGEKIKKGISLADFNGNGKDDLVFGTDDDNIYLIYDDGTVADGFPYQTGDKIHSSPSILNYEGEHIIIAGSNDNHLYGINSDGSLRFMVEASDNIETSPSFVNYLNNCYIIFGDSDGYLYAVNQDGQMYPYFPIDLGSQIAESVVVSDLNSDSIPDLFFGTQDGKMYAMSITGGLYNQFPINYPFAYRSAPLIYDLDSDNDLEVIAGTSLSLNVFDIKQSGTTDDYWSMYKGNYRRTGYNEFNALCVLGDLNVDGAIDVIDILQQINFILGTFEPNLQQLCASDLNADGTIDLLDVVLLIQIVLNQV
;
A
#
# COMPACT_ATOMS: atom_id res chain seq x y z
N MET A 1 23.32 23.75 14.61
CA MET A 1 24.53 23.79 13.74
C MET A 1 24.73 22.36 13.21
N LYS A 2 23.85 21.86 12.34
CA LYS A 2 23.89 21.94 10.87
C LYS A 2 25.24 21.51 10.22
N ILE A 3 25.19 20.29 9.68
CA ILE A 3 25.60 19.83 8.33
C ILE A 3 26.99 19.15 8.17
N ILE A 4 26.91 18.03 7.43
CA ILE A 4 27.87 17.35 6.55
C ILE A 4 28.61 16.14 7.14
N LYS A 5 28.08 14.95 6.84
CA LYS A 5 28.84 13.88 6.16
C LYS A 5 27.88 12.91 5.46
N THR A 6 27.40 13.33 4.30
CA THR A 6 26.96 12.42 3.25
C THR A 6 28.23 11.79 2.68
N LEU A 7 28.45 10.51 2.94
CA LEU A 7 29.45 9.72 2.22
C LEU A 7 28.67 8.72 1.37
N ILE A 8 28.73 8.95 0.05
CA ILE A 8 28.21 8.09 -1.00
C ILE A 8 28.95 6.75 -0.87
N LEU A 9 28.29 5.74 -0.31
CA LEU A 9 28.72 4.36 -0.43
C LEU A 9 28.14 3.83 -1.74
N LEU A 10 29.00 3.71 -2.76
CA LEU A 10 28.67 2.96 -3.96
C LEU A 10 28.56 1.48 -3.51
N TYR A 11 27.35 0.97 -3.35
CA TYR A 11 27.12 -0.45 -3.18
C TYR A 11 27.51 -1.15 -4.49
N LEU A 12 28.62 -1.90 -4.46
CA LEU A 12 28.76 -3.07 -5.32
C LEU A 12 27.85 -4.12 -4.70
N LEU A 13 26.60 -4.16 -5.15
CA LEU A 13 25.71 -5.30 -4.86
C LEU A 13 26.38 -6.55 -5.47
N PRO A 14 26.66 -7.61 -4.70
CA PRO A 14 26.91 -8.90 -5.31
C PRO A 14 25.65 -9.26 -6.09
N THR A 15 25.79 -9.51 -7.40
CA THR A 15 24.70 -10.02 -8.21
C THR A 15 24.40 -11.43 -7.71
N GLN A 16 23.31 -11.58 -6.95
CA GLN A 16 22.71 -12.88 -6.74
C GLN A 16 22.28 -13.39 -8.11
N LEU A 17 22.96 -14.43 -8.59
CA LEU A 17 22.45 -15.22 -9.68
C LEU A 17 21.42 -16.17 -9.06
N PHE A 18 20.26 -16.30 -9.67
CA PHE A 18 19.28 -17.31 -9.28
C PHE A 18 19.57 -18.50 -10.20
N SER A 19 19.90 -19.68 -9.65
CA SER A 19 20.20 -20.84 -10.48
C SER A 19 18.92 -21.48 -10.97
N ALA A 20 18.92 -21.79 -12.27
CA ALA A 20 17.89 -22.37 -13.13
C ALA A 20 16.60 -21.54 -13.41
N LEU A 21 16.10 -20.72 -12.49
CA LEU A 21 15.19 -19.60 -12.83
C LEU A 21 15.97 -18.29 -12.82
N LEU A 22 16.18 -17.64 -13.97
CA LEU A 22 16.82 -16.31 -13.96
C LEU A 22 15.89 -15.20 -14.44
N TYR A 23 16.23 -14.01 -13.96
CA TYR A 23 15.46 -12.78 -14.12
C TYR A 23 16.30 -11.70 -14.77
N ASP A 24 15.63 -10.88 -15.58
CA ASP A 24 16.14 -9.63 -16.11
C ASP A 24 17.52 -9.76 -16.77
N VAL A 25 17.76 -10.85 -17.50
CA VAL A 25 19.03 -10.97 -18.21
C VAL A 25 19.03 -10.06 -19.42
N PRO A 26 20.03 -9.19 -19.57
CA PRO A 26 20.20 -8.39 -20.77
C PRO A 26 20.43 -9.25 -22.03
N VAL A 27 19.58 -9.07 -23.05
CA VAL A 27 19.69 -9.70 -24.36
C VAL A 27 19.72 -8.63 -25.46
N GLU A 28 20.61 -8.81 -26.44
CA GLU A 28 20.68 -7.99 -27.64
C GLU A 28 20.14 -8.75 -28.85
N LEU A 29 19.03 -8.28 -29.42
CA LEU A 29 18.35 -8.93 -30.53
C LEU A 29 18.57 -8.14 -31.82
N LYS A 30 18.97 -8.82 -32.89
CA LYS A 30 19.09 -8.20 -34.23
C LYS A 30 17.75 -8.19 -34.94
N GLN A 31 17.37 -7.03 -35.45
CA GLN A 31 16.14 -6.85 -36.23
C GLN A 31 16.39 -7.01 -37.74
N PRO A 32 15.36 -7.28 -38.55
CA PRO A 32 15.47 -7.44 -40.01
C PRO A 32 16.08 -6.24 -40.75
N ASP A 33 15.97 -5.03 -40.20
CA ASP A 33 16.57 -3.81 -40.75
C ASP A 33 18.04 -3.58 -40.34
N GLY A 34 18.61 -4.49 -39.54
CA GLY A 34 19.96 -4.42 -39.00
C GLY A 34 20.11 -3.59 -37.73
N SER A 35 19.02 -3.04 -37.18
CA SER A 35 19.03 -2.41 -35.84
C SER A 35 19.12 -3.46 -34.72
N THR A 36 19.54 -3.02 -33.54
CA THR A 36 19.59 -3.85 -32.33
C THR A 36 18.51 -3.41 -31.36
N LEU A 37 17.73 -4.37 -30.85
CA LEU A 37 16.80 -4.18 -29.73
C LEU A 37 17.48 -4.68 -28.45
N HIS A 38 17.56 -3.82 -27.44
CA HIS A 38 17.98 -4.21 -26.10
C HIS A 38 16.75 -4.56 -25.27
N CYS A 39 16.71 -5.76 -24.73
CA CYS A 39 15.64 -6.24 -23.89
C CYS A 39 16.20 -7.14 -22.79
N TYR A 40 15.30 -7.75 -22.04
CA TYR A 40 15.61 -8.70 -21.00
C TYR A 40 14.97 -10.06 -21.31
N ALA A 41 15.54 -11.12 -20.77
CA ALA A 41 14.95 -12.45 -20.75
C ALA A 41 14.80 -12.93 -19.32
N SER A 42 13.64 -13.52 -19.02
CA SER A 42 13.34 -14.16 -17.73
C SER A 42 12.65 -15.50 -17.95
N GLY A 43 12.96 -16.50 -17.13
CA GLY A 43 12.38 -17.85 -17.17
C GLY A 43 13.39 -18.96 -16.81
N ASP A 44 13.08 -20.19 -17.21
CA ASP A 44 13.86 -21.40 -16.93
C ASP A 44 14.10 -22.25 -18.20
N GLU A 45 14.51 -23.52 -18.06
CA GLU A 45 14.76 -24.43 -19.17
C GLU A 45 13.50 -24.90 -19.93
N TYR A 46 12.31 -24.76 -19.32
CA TYR A 46 11.04 -25.22 -19.90
C TYR A 46 10.29 -24.10 -20.63
N TYR A 47 10.35 -22.87 -20.10
CA TYR A 47 9.74 -21.71 -20.74
C TYR A 47 10.43 -20.40 -20.37
N SER A 48 10.38 -19.47 -21.32
CA SER A 48 10.94 -18.15 -21.14
C SER A 48 10.13 -17.06 -21.82
N ARG A 49 10.41 -15.81 -21.44
CA ARG A 49 9.90 -14.65 -22.15
C ARG A 49 10.97 -13.59 -22.31
N LEU A 50 10.92 -12.90 -23.45
CA LEU A 50 11.61 -11.63 -23.63
C LEU A 50 10.71 -10.52 -23.07
N HIS A 51 11.29 -9.47 -22.48
CA HIS A 51 10.52 -8.33 -21.98
C HIS A 51 11.36 -7.05 -21.93
N ASP A 52 10.71 -5.90 -21.83
CA ASP A 52 11.40 -4.63 -21.61
C ASP A 52 11.71 -4.37 -20.12
N GLN A 53 12.36 -3.24 -19.83
CA GLN A 53 12.70 -2.80 -18.48
C GLN A 53 11.48 -2.57 -17.56
N ASN A 54 10.28 -2.46 -18.14
CA ASN A 54 9.03 -2.23 -17.41
C ASN A 54 8.21 -3.52 -17.26
N ASP A 55 8.81 -4.66 -17.61
CA ASP A 55 8.26 -6.00 -17.54
C ASP A 55 7.13 -6.32 -18.56
N TYR A 56 7.06 -5.58 -19.66
CA TYR A 56 6.15 -5.91 -20.76
C TYR A 56 6.77 -6.95 -21.67
N THR A 57 6.04 -8.05 -21.89
CA THR A 57 6.53 -9.20 -22.69
C THR A 57 6.64 -8.84 -24.18
N ILE A 58 7.67 -9.36 -24.83
CA ILE A 58 8.06 -9.12 -26.22
C ILE A 58 8.12 -10.48 -26.94
N THR A 59 7.65 -10.54 -28.18
CA THR A 59 7.74 -11.73 -29.03
C THR A 59 8.04 -11.36 -30.49
N GLN A 60 8.70 -12.26 -31.23
CA GLN A 60 9.06 -12.03 -32.63
C GLN A 60 7.91 -12.40 -33.58
N SER A 61 7.66 -11.56 -34.56
CA SER A 61 6.70 -11.83 -35.63
C SER A 61 7.24 -12.84 -36.64
N ASN A 62 6.41 -13.82 -37.01
CA ASN A 62 6.69 -14.75 -38.10
C ASN A 62 6.40 -14.15 -39.49
N GLU A 63 5.76 -12.99 -39.58
CA GLU A 63 5.39 -12.37 -40.85
C GLU A 63 6.50 -11.48 -41.42
N ASP A 64 7.18 -10.71 -40.55
CA ASP A 64 8.18 -9.73 -40.96
C ASP A 64 9.50 -9.82 -40.17
N GLY A 65 9.57 -10.62 -39.10
CA GLY A 65 10.77 -10.85 -38.31
C GLY A 65 11.08 -9.76 -37.27
N PHE A 66 10.25 -8.71 -37.13
CA PHE A 66 10.42 -7.68 -36.10
C PHE A 66 9.88 -8.15 -34.74
N TYR A 67 10.34 -7.51 -33.65
CA TYR A 67 9.89 -7.81 -32.30
C TYR A 67 8.79 -6.83 -31.86
N TYR A 68 7.74 -7.38 -31.26
CA TYR A 68 6.53 -6.65 -30.85
C TYR A 68 6.21 -6.93 -29.39
N TYR A 69 5.57 -5.98 -28.72
CA TYR A 69 4.93 -6.25 -27.44
C TYR A 69 3.88 -7.34 -27.62
N ALA A 70 3.86 -8.31 -26.71
CA ALA A 70 3.10 -9.53 -26.86
C ALA A 70 1.70 -9.42 -26.22
N LEU A 71 0.77 -10.20 -26.76
CA LEU A 71 -0.57 -10.40 -26.23
C LEU A 71 -0.78 -11.90 -25.96
N LEU A 72 -1.64 -12.21 -24.99
CA LEU A 72 -2.13 -13.57 -24.79
C LEU A 72 -3.43 -13.74 -25.60
N ASP A 73 -3.38 -14.55 -26.64
CA ASP A 73 -4.56 -14.94 -27.42
C ASP A 73 -4.70 -16.47 -27.41
N ASN A 74 -5.87 -16.96 -26.97
CA ASN A 74 -6.18 -18.39 -26.88
C ASN A 74 -5.05 -19.25 -26.28
N GLN A 75 -4.52 -18.84 -25.12
CA GLN A 75 -3.42 -19.52 -24.39
C GLN A 75 -2.06 -19.51 -25.10
N THR A 76 -1.89 -18.70 -26.16
CA THR A 76 -0.63 -18.55 -26.89
C THR A 76 -0.15 -17.10 -26.88
N ILE A 77 1.17 -16.93 -26.88
CA ILE A 77 1.80 -15.62 -26.96
C ILE A 77 1.90 -15.21 -28.42
N VAL A 78 1.24 -14.11 -28.78
CA VAL A 78 1.20 -13.59 -30.16
C VAL A 78 1.71 -12.15 -30.23
N PRO A 79 2.38 -11.75 -31.33
CA PRO A 79 2.83 -10.37 -31.51
C PRO A 79 1.64 -9.42 -31.64
N SER A 80 1.69 -8.26 -30.97
CA SER A 80 0.75 -7.17 -31.20
C SER A 80 1.10 -6.35 -32.44
N ILE A 81 0.44 -5.21 -32.62
CA ILE A 81 0.79 -4.21 -33.65
C ILE A 81 1.86 -3.20 -33.18
N TYR A 82 2.25 -3.23 -31.90
CA TYR A 82 3.17 -2.27 -31.28
C TYR A 82 4.59 -2.83 -31.22
N ARG A 83 5.50 -2.22 -32.00
CA ARG A 83 6.90 -2.63 -32.09
C ARG A 83 7.67 -2.34 -30.79
N ALA A 84 8.47 -3.30 -30.33
CA ALA A 84 9.20 -3.18 -29.06
C ALA A 84 10.35 -2.16 -29.08
N ASP A 85 10.81 -1.73 -30.27
CA ASP A 85 11.82 -0.67 -30.42
C ASP A 85 11.23 0.75 -30.47
N GLN A 86 9.92 0.90 -30.27
CA GLN A 86 9.22 2.19 -30.29
C GLN A 86 8.70 2.53 -28.90
N ASN A 87 8.59 3.83 -28.59
CA ASN A 87 8.16 4.28 -27.27
C ASN A 87 6.62 4.46 -27.21
N TYR A 88 5.96 3.73 -26.32
CA TYR A 88 4.51 3.78 -26.10
C TYR A 88 4.18 3.86 -24.61
N ASN A 89 3.02 4.45 -24.27
CA ASN A 89 2.44 4.30 -22.93
C ASN A 89 1.56 3.03 -22.90
N LEU A 90 2.20 1.88 -22.69
CA LEU A 90 1.55 0.57 -22.76
C LEU A 90 0.45 0.37 -21.71
N ALA A 91 0.58 1.02 -20.53
CA ALA A 91 -0.45 0.98 -19.49
C ALA A 91 -1.76 1.64 -19.96
N GLN A 92 -1.68 2.80 -20.61
CA GLN A 92 -2.85 3.46 -21.21
C GLN A 92 -3.45 2.68 -22.39
N LEU A 93 -2.63 1.86 -23.06
CA LEU A 93 -3.06 0.97 -24.15
C LEU A 93 -3.66 -0.35 -23.65
N GLY A 94 -3.76 -0.55 -22.32
CA GLY A 94 -4.36 -1.74 -21.72
C GLY A 94 -3.48 -3.00 -21.74
N PHE A 95 -2.18 -2.86 -22.00
CA PHE A 95 -1.25 -3.99 -21.92
C PHE A 95 -1.07 -4.39 -20.46
N ARG A 96 -1.11 -5.70 -20.22
CA ARG A 96 -0.73 -6.28 -18.93
C ARG A 96 0.77 -6.53 -18.94
N LYS A 97 1.42 -6.31 -17.80
CA LYS A 97 2.82 -6.73 -17.59
C LYS A 97 2.87 -8.26 -17.50
N LYS A 98 4.04 -8.84 -17.78
CA LYS A 98 4.34 -10.25 -17.52
C LYS A 98 3.34 -11.24 -18.12
N VAL A 99 3.01 -11.04 -19.39
CA VAL A 99 2.13 -11.96 -20.11
C VAL A 99 2.91 -13.25 -20.43
N MET A 100 2.47 -14.38 -19.88
CA MET A 100 3.12 -15.70 -20.05
C MET A 100 2.14 -16.75 -20.56
N ILE A 101 2.66 -17.89 -21.02
CA ILE A 101 1.82 -19.06 -21.29
C ILE A 101 1.11 -19.51 -19.99
N PRO A 102 -0.09 -20.11 -20.05
CA PRO A 102 -0.77 -20.61 -18.86
C PRO A 102 -0.02 -21.76 -18.16
N GLN A 103 -0.26 -21.95 -16.85
CA GLN A 103 0.41 -22.96 -16.01
C GLN A 103 0.24 -24.38 -16.55
N GLU A 104 -0.98 -24.72 -16.96
CA GLU A 104 -1.28 -26.02 -17.58
C GLU A 104 -0.38 -26.27 -18.79
N ARG A 105 -0.15 -25.25 -19.62
CA ARG A 105 0.68 -25.36 -20.81
C ARG A 105 2.16 -25.49 -20.46
N TYR A 106 2.62 -24.75 -19.46
CA TYR A 106 3.97 -24.88 -18.91
C TYR A 106 4.20 -26.31 -18.39
N LEU A 107 3.27 -26.85 -17.61
CA LEU A 107 3.35 -28.22 -17.07
C LEU A 107 3.33 -29.28 -18.17
N GLU A 108 2.51 -29.10 -19.21
CA GLU A 108 2.54 -29.96 -20.39
C GLU A 108 3.89 -29.96 -21.12
N ILE A 109 4.62 -28.82 -21.14
CA ILE A 109 5.98 -28.78 -21.70
C ILE A 109 6.92 -29.62 -20.83
N ARG A 110 6.92 -29.38 -19.52
CA ARG A 110 7.77 -30.11 -18.57
C ARG A 110 7.50 -31.62 -18.56
N GLU A 111 6.25 -32.04 -18.44
CA GLU A 111 5.89 -33.45 -18.42
C GLU A 111 6.36 -34.18 -19.68
N ARG A 112 6.32 -33.51 -20.84
CA ARG A 112 6.84 -34.09 -22.09
C ARG A 112 8.34 -34.35 -22.08
N TRP A 113 9.14 -33.54 -21.36
CA TRP A 113 10.59 -33.74 -21.27
C TRP A 113 10.96 -34.97 -20.43
N TRP A 114 10.15 -35.28 -19.42
CA TRP A 114 10.42 -36.36 -18.46
C TRP A 114 9.56 -37.62 -18.68
N ASN A 115 8.61 -37.60 -19.62
CA ASN A 115 7.74 -38.73 -19.89
C ASN A 115 8.54 -39.97 -20.34
N GLY A 116 8.58 -40.99 -19.48
CA GLY A 116 9.26 -42.25 -19.75
C GLY A 116 10.77 -42.21 -19.59
N VAL A 117 11.33 -41.16 -18.98
CA VAL A 117 12.75 -41.04 -18.64
C VAL A 117 12.99 -41.61 -17.24
N GLU A 118 13.84 -42.64 -17.12
CA GLU A 118 14.34 -43.09 -15.81
C GLU A 118 15.36 -42.08 -15.28
N THR A 119 15.12 -41.53 -14.09
CA THR A 119 16.09 -40.72 -13.35
C THR A 119 17.12 -41.64 -12.68
N ARG A 120 18.40 -41.24 -12.74
CA ARG A 120 19.52 -41.93 -12.08
C ARG A 120 20.46 -40.88 -11.52
N ASP A 121 21.16 -41.27 -10.45
CA ASP A 121 22.02 -40.38 -9.69
C ASP A 121 23.46 -40.90 -9.74
N ALA A 122 24.38 -39.99 -9.99
CA ALA A 122 25.79 -40.18 -9.77
C ALA A 122 26.06 -40.48 -8.28
N PRO A 123 27.12 -41.22 -7.95
CA PRO A 123 27.40 -41.53 -6.55
C PRO A 123 27.70 -40.26 -5.75
N THR A 124 27.05 -40.15 -4.60
CA THR A 124 27.18 -39.00 -3.68
C THR A 124 28.42 -39.08 -2.79
N THR A 125 29.18 -40.17 -2.84
CA THR A 125 30.43 -40.36 -2.09
C THR A 125 31.50 -41.02 -2.97
N GLY A 126 32.77 -40.87 -2.60
CA GLY A 126 33.91 -41.42 -3.33
C GLY A 126 34.45 -40.43 -4.37
N THR A 127 34.80 -40.95 -5.56
CA THR A 127 35.40 -40.14 -6.63
C THR A 127 34.58 -40.25 -7.90
N VAL A 128 34.05 -39.12 -8.36
CA VAL A 128 33.38 -38.97 -9.66
C VAL A 128 34.34 -38.31 -10.64
N ASN A 129 34.51 -38.92 -11.81
CA ASN A 129 35.29 -38.33 -12.91
C ASN A 129 34.33 -37.74 -13.95
N ASN A 130 34.01 -36.46 -13.80
CA ASN A 130 33.20 -35.69 -14.72
C ASN A 130 33.93 -35.52 -16.07
N LEU A 131 33.26 -35.88 -17.18
CA LEU A 131 33.82 -35.67 -18.52
C LEU A 131 33.29 -34.35 -19.07
N ASN A 132 34.14 -33.35 -19.26
CA ASN A 132 33.74 -32.07 -19.85
C ASN A 132 34.10 -31.99 -21.34
N VAL A 133 33.09 -31.94 -22.21
CA VAL A 133 33.21 -31.97 -23.67
C VAL A 133 32.91 -30.61 -24.26
N PHE A 134 33.90 -30.01 -24.94
CA PHE A 134 33.79 -28.68 -25.53
C PHE A 134 33.21 -28.75 -26.93
N ILE A 135 32.18 -27.94 -27.21
CA ILE A 135 31.45 -27.95 -28.49
C ILE A 135 31.43 -26.55 -29.11
N ARG A 136 31.63 -26.45 -30.43
CA ARG A 136 31.38 -25.24 -31.25
C ARG A 136 30.67 -25.59 -32.55
N PHE A 137 30.13 -24.59 -33.24
CA PHE A 137 29.39 -24.78 -34.50
C PHE A 137 30.22 -24.49 -35.77
N ALA A 138 29.68 -24.87 -36.94
CA ALA A 138 30.40 -24.79 -38.21
C ALA A 138 30.82 -23.36 -38.60
N ASP A 139 30.06 -22.36 -38.18
CA ASP A 139 30.24 -20.93 -38.44
C ASP A 139 31.05 -20.20 -37.36
N GLU A 140 31.62 -20.91 -36.40
CA GLU A 140 32.30 -20.34 -35.25
C GLU A 140 33.81 -20.62 -35.24
N ASP A 141 34.56 -19.65 -34.75
CA ASP A 141 35.97 -19.83 -34.43
C ASP A 141 36.16 -20.69 -33.18
N GLU A 142 37.40 -21.15 -32.96
CA GLU A 142 37.76 -21.91 -31.76
C GLU A 142 37.61 -21.07 -30.47
N PHE A 143 37.51 -21.74 -29.32
CA PHE A 143 37.38 -21.09 -28.02
C PHE A 143 38.47 -20.03 -27.79
N GLY A 144 38.07 -18.80 -27.44
CA GLY A 144 38.99 -17.67 -27.31
C GLY A 144 39.87 -17.72 -26.06
N ASN A 145 39.41 -18.39 -24.99
CA ASN A 145 40.16 -18.59 -23.76
C ASN A 145 40.92 -19.92 -23.79
N ALA A 146 42.10 -19.94 -23.15
CA ALA A 146 42.91 -21.15 -23.00
C ALA A 146 42.20 -22.20 -22.12
N ARG A 147 42.55 -23.49 -22.26
CA ARG A 147 41.97 -24.57 -21.46
C ARG A 147 42.11 -24.33 -19.95
N SER A 148 43.23 -23.77 -19.50
CA SER A 148 43.49 -23.42 -18.10
C SER A 148 42.47 -22.46 -17.48
N TYR A 149 41.85 -21.58 -18.28
CA TYR A 149 40.80 -20.69 -17.83
C TYR A 149 39.53 -21.47 -17.45
N TYR A 150 39.13 -22.44 -18.27
CA TYR A 150 37.94 -23.27 -17.96
C TYR A 150 38.25 -24.25 -16.83
N ASP A 151 39.44 -24.86 -16.86
CA ASP A 151 39.91 -25.80 -15.84
C ASP A 151 39.93 -25.18 -14.44
N SER A 152 40.17 -23.86 -14.31
CA SER A 152 40.13 -23.22 -12.98
C SER A 152 38.75 -23.24 -12.32
N TYR A 153 37.65 -23.21 -13.09
CA TYR A 153 36.28 -23.29 -12.55
C TYR A 153 35.90 -24.72 -12.14
N PHE A 154 36.50 -25.73 -12.78
CA PHE A 154 36.20 -27.12 -12.49
C PHE A 154 37.15 -27.75 -11.46
N ASN A 155 38.45 -27.51 -11.56
CA ASN A 155 39.50 -28.31 -10.92
C ASN A 155 40.46 -27.55 -10.00
N ASN A 156 40.34 -26.22 -9.84
CA ASN A 156 41.23 -25.46 -8.96
C ASN A 156 41.11 -25.95 -7.51
N GLU A 157 42.16 -26.60 -7.00
CA GLU A 157 42.17 -27.21 -5.66
C GLU A 157 42.15 -26.20 -4.51
N ASN A 158 42.42 -24.92 -4.76
CA ASN A 158 42.33 -23.86 -3.74
C ASN A 158 41.02 -23.07 -3.82
N GLY A 159 40.12 -23.46 -4.74
CA GLY A 159 38.83 -22.81 -4.95
C GLY A 159 38.88 -21.36 -5.48
N PRO A 160 37.71 -20.77 -5.78
CA PRO A 160 36.43 -21.48 -5.96
C PRO A 160 36.47 -22.34 -7.22
N SER A 161 36.03 -23.60 -7.11
CA SER A 161 35.83 -24.51 -8.24
C SER A 161 34.82 -25.58 -7.87
N MET A 162 34.25 -26.27 -8.85
CA MET A 162 33.33 -27.39 -8.63
C MET A 162 33.99 -28.49 -7.76
N LYS A 163 35.26 -28.84 -8.05
CA LYS A 163 36.03 -29.79 -7.23
C LYS A 163 36.17 -29.34 -5.78
N HIS A 164 36.56 -28.09 -5.55
CA HIS A 164 36.76 -27.55 -4.19
C HIS A 164 35.43 -27.46 -3.44
N TYR A 165 34.35 -27.03 -4.12
CA TYR A 165 33.03 -26.90 -3.54
C TYR A 165 32.54 -28.23 -2.98
N PHE A 166 32.51 -29.28 -3.81
CA PHE A 166 32.03 -30.59 -3.38
C PHE A 166 32.94 -31.24 -2.34
N SER A 167 34.27 -31.01 -2.37
CA SER A 167 35.15 -31.47 -1.29
C SER A 167 34.79 -30.82 0.05
N GLU A 168 34.57 -29.49 0.07
CA GLU A 168 34.29 -28.75 1.29
C GLU A 168 32.90 -29.05 1.86
N VAL A 169 31.85 -28.93 1.04
CA VAL A 169 30.46 -29.08 1.50
C VAL A 169 30.09 -30.52 1.88
N SER A 170 30.82 -31.51 1.37
CA SER A 170 30.68 -32.93 1.68
C SER A 170 31.65 -33.43 2.75
N TYR A 171 32.44 -32.56 3.38
CA TYR A 171 33.44 -32.97 4.39
C TYR A 171 34.43 -34.04 3.86
N ASP A 172 34.94 -33.82 2.65
CA ASP A 172 35.82 -34.71 1.89
C ASP A 172 35.23 -36.09 1.53
N MET A 173 33.91 -36.28 1.65
CA MET A 173 33.26 -37.53 1.25
C MET A 173 33.12 -37.69 -0.26
N LEU A 174 33.02 -36.59 -1.02
CA LEU A 174 32.90 -36.58 -2.47
C LEU A 174 34.04 -35.77 -3.11
N THR A 175 34.81 -36.43 -3.97
CA THR A 175 35.79 -35.76 -4.83
C THR A 175 35.28 -35.77 -6.27
N VAL A 176 35.19 -34.59 -6.89
CA VAL A 176 34.80 -34.47 -8.30
C VAL A 176 35.97 -33.98 -9.12
N ASN A 177 36.51 -34.85 -9.99
CA ASN A 177 37.55 -34.46 -10.93
C ASN A 177 36.93 -34.24 -12.31
N THR A 178 37.24 -33.12 -12.95
CA THR A 178 36.78 -32.88 -14.32
C THR A 178 37.91 -33.12 -15.31
N ILE A 179 37.63 -33.84 -16.39
CA ILE A 179 38.61 -34.09 -17.45
C ILE A 179 38.08 -33.50 -18.74
N HIS A 180 38.87 -32.63 -19.37
CA HIS A 180 38.45 -31.88 -20.54
C HIS A 180 38.76 -32.60 -21.85
N TYR A 181 37.76 -32.61 -22.75
CA TYR A 181 37.83 -33.17 -24.08
C TYR A 181 37.34 -32.19 -25.14
N PRO A 182 37.87 -32.22 -26.37
CA PRO A 182 39.02 -33.01 -26.81
C PRO A 182 40.34 -32.63 -26.12
N THR A 183 41.27 -33.57 -26.07
CA THR A 183 42.57 -33.40 -25.42
C THR A 183 43.35 -32.24 -26.06
N SER A 184 43.74 -31.27 -25.23
CA SER A 184 44.54 -30.10 -25.65
C SER A 184 45.61 -29.78 -24.63
N SER A 185 46.58 -28.93 -24.99
CA SER A 185 47.49 -28.34 -23.99
C SER A 185 46.74 -27.32 -23.13
N MET A 186 47.22 -27.03 -21.91
CA MET A 186 46.57 -26.04 -21.04
C MET A 186 46.60 -24.60 -21.60
N ASP A 187 47.53 -24.30 -22.51
CA ASP A 187 47.70 -22.99 -23.14
C ASP A 187 46.86 -22.82 -24.44
N SER A 188 46.11 -23.85 -24.84
CA SER A 188 45.24 -23.82 -26.02
C SER A 188 43.93 -24.53 -25.73
N ASN A 189 42.88 -24.25 -26.49
CA ASN A 189 41.60 -24.92 -26.32
C ASN A 189 41.18 -25.54 -27.66
N LEU A 190 40.69 -26.77 -27.61
CA LEU A 190 40.13 -27.49 -28.76
C LEU A 190 38.72 -27.91 -28.41
N SER A 191 37.86 -27.96 -29.42
CA SER A 191 36.47 -28.38 -29.30
C SER A 191 36.08 -29.33 -30.42
N TYR A 192 35.03 -30.11 -30.19
CA TYR A 192 34.28 -30.75 -31.26
C TYR A 192 33.55 -29.65 -32.05
N GLN A 193 33.78 -29.61 -33.37
CA GLN A 193 33.08 -28.70 -34.28
C GLN A 193 31.96 -29.47 -34.97
N ASP A 194 30.72 -29.06 -34.73
CA ASP A 194 29.57 -29.64 -35.43
C ASP A 194 29.55 -29.22 -36.92
N GLN A 195 28.92 -30.06 -37.75
CA GLN A 195 28.79 -29.81 -39.19
C GLN A 195 27.77 -28.71 -39.53
N TYR A 196 26.85 -28.40 -38.61
CA TYR A 196 25.83 -27.38 -38.79
C TYR A 196 26.22 -26.05 -38.12
N PRO A 197 25.77 -24.90 -38.68
CA PRO A 197 25.94 -23.60 -38.04
C PRO A 197 25.04 -23.45 -36.81
N ARG A 198 25.32 -22.48 -35.93
CA ARG A 198 24.52 -22.23 -34.71
C ARG A 198 23.04 -22.03 -35.00
N SER A 199 22.70 -21.37 -36.10
CA SER A 199 21.31 -21.10 -36.55
C SER A 199 20.46 -22.37 -36.69
N TYR A 200 21.07 -23.51 -37.01
CA TYR A 200 20.39 -24.80 -37.07
C TYR A 200 19.89 -25.30 -35.70
N TYR A 201 20.50 -24.84 -34.62
CA TYR A 201 20.15 -25.16 -33.24
C TYR A 201 19.36 -24.03 -32.56
N GLN A 202 18.85 -23.07 -33.33
CA GLN A 202 17.97 -22.00 -32.86
C GLN A 202 16.54 -22.20 -33.38
N PRO A 203 15.50 -21.62 -32.75
CA PRO A 203 14.13 -21.75 -33.20
C PRO A 203 13.93 -21.29 -34.65
N TYR A 204 13.03 -21.97 -35.36
CA TYR A 204 12.61 -21.61 -36.70
C TYR A 204 11.88 -20.26 -36.73
N ASN A 205 12.29 -19.37 -37.64
CA ASN A 205 11.53 -18.19 -38.03
C ASN A 205 11.56 -18.07 -39.56
N ALA A 206 10.39 -17.89 -40.19
CA ALA A 206 10.27 -17.90 -41.65
C ALA A 206 11.10 -16.81 -42.37
N VAL A 207 11.43 -15.72 -41.66
CA VAL A 207 12.17 -14.57 -42.21
C VAL A 207 13.61 -14.55 -41.73
N THR A 208 13.83 -14.69 -40.42
CA THR A 208 15.14 -14.46 -39.79
C THR A 208 15.97 -15.74 -39.57
N ASN A 209 15.33 -16.92 -39.45
CA ASN A 209 16.02 -18.20 -39.27
C ASN A 209 15.26 -19.39 -39.90
N PRO A 210 15.21 -19.49 -41.25
CA PRO A 210 14.40 -20.50 -41.93
C PRO A 210 14.97 -21.94 -41.82
N GLU A 211 16.18 -22.11 -41.30
CA GLU A 211 16.83 -23.41 -41.07
C GLU A 211 16.78 -23.87 -39.60
N GLY A 212 16.21 -23.03 -38.72
CA GLY A 212 16.00 -23.33 -37.32
C GLY A 212 15.09 -24.54 -37.09
N TYR A 213 15.01 -24.99 -35.83
CA TYR A 213 14.21 -26.15 -35.46
C TYR A 213 12.76 -25.78 -35.15
N THR A 214 11.85 -26.72 -35.39
CA THR A 214 10.51 -26.71 -34.80
C THR A 214 10.49 -27.51 -33.50
N ASP A 215 9.51 -27.31 -32.61
CA ASP A 215 9.41 -28.05 -31.35
C ASP A 215 9.54 -29.58 -31.50
N SER A 216 9.02 -30.14 -32.61
CA SER A 216 9.12 -31.57 -32.89
C SER A 216 10.51 -32.07 -33.25
N GLU A 217 11.44 -31.18 -33.60
CA GLU A 217 12.81 -31.51 -34.03
C GLU A 217 13.86 -31.22 -32.95
N ARG A 218 13.49 -30.50 -31.87
CA ARG A 218 14.41 -30.04 -30.82
C ARG A 218 15.21 -31.20 -30.21
N THR A 219 14.52 -32.19 -29.66
CA THR A 219 15.12 -33.37 -29.01
C THR A 219 16.08 -34.11 -29.93
N ASP A 220 15.66 -34.37 -31.16
CA ASP A 220 16.47 -35.15 -32.11
C ASP A 220 17.73 -34.39 -32.52
N ARG A 221 17.65 -33.06 -32.72
CA ARG A 221 18.82 -32.24 -33.05
C ARG A 221 19.82 -32.18 -31.90
N GLU A 222 19.35 -31.97 -30.67
CA GLU A 222 20.19 -31.91 -29.47
C GLU A 222 20.87 -33.25 -29.20
N HIS A 223 20.10 -34.33 -29.12
CA HIS A 223 20.65 -35.66 -28.81
C HIS A 223 21.61 -36.15 -29.90
N THR A 224 21.37 -35.79 -31.17
CA THR A 224 22.31 -36.09 -32.26
C THR A 224 23.62 -35.30 -32.13
N LEU A 225 23.55 -34.02 -31.76
CA LEU A 225 24.74 -33.19 -31.50
C LEU A 225 25.59 -33.81 -30.39
N LEU A 226 24.98 -34.15 -29.26
CA LEU A 226 25.67 -34.71 -28.10
C LEU A 226 26.22 -36.11 -28.40
N GLN A 227 25.48 -36.96 -29.10
CA GLN A 227 25.97 -38.27 -29.56
C GLN A 227 27.21 -38.12 -30.45
N ASN A 228 27.20 -37.19 -31.40
CA ASN A 228 28.35 -36.96 -32.28
C ASN A 228 29.57 -36.44 -31.51
N ALA A 229 29.36 -35.54 -30.54
CA ALA A 229 30.42 -35.03 -29.67
C ALA A 229 31.04 -36.14 -28.82
N ILE A 230 30.23 -37.04 -28.25
CA ILE A 230 30.72 -38.23 -27.52
C ILE A 230 31.49 -39.17 -28.45
N ALA A 231 30.96 -39.48 -29.63
CA ALA A 231 31.63 -40.34 -30.60
C ALA A 231 32.98 -39.75 -31.08
N PHE A 232 33.09 -38.42 -31.13
CA PHE A 232 34.34 -37.74 -31.47
C PHE A 232 35.43 -37.92 -30.41
N ILE A 233 35.05 -37.88 -29.12
CA ILE A 233 36.01 -37.93 -27.99
C ILE A 233 36.25 -39.36 -27.48
N GLU A 234 35.43 -40.35 -27.85
CA GLU A 234 35.48 -41.73 -27.33
C GLU A 234 36.90 -42.31 -27.32
N SER A 235 37.62 -42.21 -28.45
CA SER A 235 38.97 -42.78 -28.58
C SER A 235 40.06 -42.06 -27.76
N GLU A 236 39.77 -40.87 -27.23
CA GLU A 236 40.67 -40.09 -26.39
C GLU A 236 40.44 -40.36 -24.89
N VAL A 237 39.28 -40.90 -24.51
CA VAL A 237 39.02 -41.33 -23.14
C VAL A 237 39.88 -42.58 -22.86
N PRO A 238 40.69 -42.64 -21.80
CA PRO A 238 41.48 -43.84 -21.50
C PRO A 238 40.61 -44.97 -20.93
N ASP A 239 40.82 -46.22 -21.39
CA ASP A 239 40.19 -47.43 -20.80
C ASP A 239 40.41 -47.56 -19.27
N SER A 240 41.49 -46.96 -18.77
CA SER A 240 41.86 -46.99 -17.35
C SER A 240 41.12 -45.95 -16.49
N LEU A 241 40.43 -44.99 -17.11
CA LEU A 241 39.67 -43.97 -16.38
C LEU A 241 38.36 -44.60 -15.88
N ILE A 242 38.10 -44.49 -14.57
CA ILE A 242 36.86 -44.97 -13.97
C ILE A 242 35.79 -43.90 -14.21
N ILE A 243 34.93 -44.13 -15.20
CA ILE A 243 33.83 -43.23 -15.58
C ILE A 243 32.47 -43.71 -15.06
N ASP A 244 32.41 -44.91 -14.48
CA ASP A 244 31.24 -45.55 -13.87
C ASP A 244 31.71 -46.11 -12.52
N SER A 245 31.69 -45.26 -11.49
CA SER A 245 32.27 -45.60 -10.18
C SER A 245 31.32 -46.42 -9.30
N ASN A 246 30.01 -46.32 -9.51
CA ASN A 246 29.00 -47.11 -8.82
C ASN A 246 28.67 -48.46 -9.52
N ASN A 247 29.23 -48.71 -10.72
CA ASN A 247 29.03 -49.90 -11.55
C ASN A 247 27.57 -50.13 -11.98
N ASP A 248 26.80 -49.07 -12.20
CA ASP A 248 25.40 -49.17 -12.65
C ASP A 248 25.28 -49.35 -14.19
N GLY A 249 26.41 -49.25 -14.92
CA GLY A 249 26.49 -49.38 -16.37
C GLY A 249 26.43 -48.06 -17.14
N ASN A 250 26.28 -46.92 -16.45
CA ASN A 250 26.27 -45.58 -17.03
C ASN A 250 27.53 -44.82 -16.67
N VAL A 251 27.83 -43.78 -17.45
CA VAL A 251 28.84 -42.79 -17.08
C VAL A 251 28.28 -41.92 -15.95
N ASP A 252 29.05 -41.74 -14.88
CA ASP A 252 28.62 -41.02 -13.67
C ASP A 252 28.16 -39.58 -13.99
N ASN A 253 28.92 -38.84 -14.81
CA ASN A 253 28.50 -37.53 -15.30
C ASN A 253 29.26 -37.09 -16.57
N VAL A 254 28.55 -36.41 -17.47
CA VAL A 254 29.14 -35.70 -18.61
C VAL A 254 28.65 -34.26 -18.62
N THR A 255 29.57 -33.30 -18.65
CA THR A 255 29.26 -31.90 -18.91
C THR A 255 29.56 -31.56 -20.37
N PHE A 256 28.59 -31.01 -21.10
CA PHE A 256 28.82 -30.41 -22.41
C PHE A 256 28.97 -28.91 -22.25
N LEU A 257 30.13 -28.37 -22.61
CA LEU A 257 30.42 -26.94 -22.53
C LEU A 257 30.43 -26.34 -23.94
N VAL A 258 29.34 -25.67 -24.29
CA VAL A 258 29.09 -25.15 -25.65
C VAL A 258 29.58 -23.71 -25.77
N TYR A 259 30.26 -23.40 -26.88
CA TYR A 259 30.79 -22.07 -27.16
C TYR A 259 29.70 -20.99 -27.09
N GLY A 260 30.08 -19.76 -26.74
CA GLY A 260 29.17 -18.61 -26.75
C GLY A 260 28.32 -18.46 -25.49
N VAL A 261 27.34 -17.55 -25.57
CA VAL A 261 26.33 -17.27 -24.55
C VAL A 261 25.03 -18.00 -24.90
N PRO A 262 24.13 -18.25 -23.93
CA PRO A 262 22.79 -18.74 -24.24
C PRO A 262 22.09 -17.86 -25.31
N GLY A 263 21.25 -18.48 -26.14
CA GLY A 263 20.48 -17.81 -27.17
C GLY A 263 19.21 -17.14 -26.63
N GLY A 264 18.12 -17.19 -27.40
CA GLY A 264 16.79 -17.02 -26.83
C GLY A 264 16.58 -18.04 -25.71
N TRP A 265 15.80 -17.69 -24.72
CA TRP A 265 15.71 -18.44 -23.46
C TRP A 265 14.76 -19.64 -23.62
N ALA A 266 14.99 -20.76 -22.92
CA ALA A 266 14.36 -22.06 -23.19
C ALA A 266 14.59 -22.62 -24.62
N ASP A 267 15.57 -22.09 -25.35
CA ASP A 267 16.04 -22.70 -26.59
C ASP A 267 16.87 -23.96 -26.30
N LEU A 268 17.13 -24.76 -27.34
CA LEU A 268 18.03 -25.92 -27.27
C LEU A 268 19.39 -25.59 -26.62
N LEU A 269 19.91 -24.39 -26.87
CA LEU A 269 21.23 -23.93 -26.42
C LEU A 269 21.21 -23.23 -25.04
N TRP A 270 20.32 -23.66 -24.16
CA TRP A 270 20.17 -23.18 -22.79
C TRP A 270 20.83 -24.14 -21.80
N PRO A 271 21.46 -23.70 -20.68
CA PRO A 271 21.98 -24.61 -19.66
C PRO A 271 20.87 -25.44 -19.01
N HIS A 272 21.07 -26.75 -18.85
CA HIS A 272 20.11 -27.66 -18.21
C HIS A 272 20.74 -29.04 -17.95
N ARG A 273 20.12 -29.84 -17.08
CA ARG A 273 20.35 -31.29 -16.96
C ARG A 273 19.24 -32.06 -17.66
N TRP A 274 19.58 -33.03 -18.48
CA TRP A 274 18.60 -33.94 -19.10
C TRP A 274 19.18 -35.34 -19.32
N ALA A 275 18.41 -36.20 -19.99
CA ALA A 275 18.76 -37.58 -20.28
C ALA A 275 18.76 -37.83 -21.79
N LEU A 276 19.85 -38.42 -22.28
CA LEU A 276 20.09 -38.71 -23.69
C LEU A 276 19.30 -39.94 -24.17
N TYR A 277 17.97 -39.90 -24.05
CA TYR A 277 17.12 -41.09 -24.19
C TYR A 277 16.79 -41.51 -25.62
N SER A 278 16.79 -40.57 -26.57
CA SER A 278 16.38 -40.85 -27.96
C SER A 278 17.47 -41.52 -28.79
N VAL A 279 18.70 -41.54 -28.29
CA VAL A 279 19.87 -42.13 -28.94
C VAL A 279 20.60 -43.08 -27.98
N VAL A 280 21.44 -43.94 -28.52
CA VAL A 280 22.36 -44.78 -27.72
C VAL A 280 23.76 -44.23 -27.95
N SER A 281 24.37 -43.70 -26.88
CA SER A 281 25.73 -43.19 -26.86
C SER A 281 26.49 -43.89 -25.75
N GLU A 282 27.68 -44.40 -26.06
CA GLU A 282 28.50 -45.18 -25.13
C GLU A 282 29.96 -44.75 -25.18
N ILE A 283 30.64 -44.85 -24.05
CA ILE A 283 32.10 -44.74 -23.93
C ILE A 283 32.60 -46.02 -23.27
N HIS A 284 33.42 -46.80 -23.96
CA HIS A 284 33.92 -48.10 -23.48
C HIS A 284 32.83 -49.07 -22.99
N GLY A 285 31.66 -49.06 -23.62
CA GLY A 285 30.51 -49.89 -23.25
C GLY A 285 29.74 -49.42 -22.02
N LYS A 286 30.00 -48.20 -21.53
CA LYS A 286 29.22 -47.50 -20.51
C LYS A 286 28.31 -46.48 -21.17
N ARG A 287 27.05 -46.43 -20.79
CA ARG A 287 26.06 -45.55 -21.42
C ARG A 287 26.24 -44.12 -20.94
N VAL A 288 26.34 -43.17 -21.87
CA VAL A 288 26.12 -41.75 -21.56
C VAL A 288 24.61 -41.54 -21.55
N TRP A 289 24.03 -41.32 -20.37
CA TRP A 289 22.60 -41.15 -20.18
C TRP A 289 22.31 -39.73 -19.68
N ASP A 290 22.65 -39.45 -18.42
CA ASP A 290 22.48 -38.12 -17.85
C ASP A 290 23.65 -37.20 -18.22
N TYR A 291 23.34 -35.93 -18.47
CA TYR A 291 24.33 -34.92 -18.78
C TYR A 291 23.94 -33.55 -18.24
N ASN A 292 24.95 -32.71 -18.00
CA ASN A 292 24.77 -31.28 -17.81
C ASN A 292 25.15 -30.55 -19.09
N PHE A 293 24.26 -29.71 -19.59
CA PHE A 293 24.51 -28.82 -20.71
C PHE A 293 24.83 -27.43 -20.15
N ASN A 294 25.95 -26.83 -20.54
CA ASN A 294 26.41 -25.55 -20.03
C ASN A 294 26.96 -24.67 -21.16
N MET A 295 26.90 -23.35 -20.98
CA MET A 295 27.45 -22.37 -21.92
C MET A 295 28.81 -21.83 -21.45
N ALA A 296 29.72 -21.59 -22.39
CA ALA A 296 31.12 -21.30 -22.11
C ALA A 296 31.46 -19.81 -21.93
N SER A 297 30.47 -18.93 -21.95
CA SER A 297 30.65 -17.47 -21.88
C SER A 297 29.41 -16.79 -21.29
N GLY A 298 29.61 -15.55 -20.83
CA GLY A 298 28.56 -14.74 -20.20
C GLY A 298 28.50 -14.93 -18.68
N PRO A 299 27.54 -14.29 -17.99
CA PRO A 299 27.38 -14.37 -16.54
C PRO A 299 26.98 -15.77 -16.04
N TYR A 300 26.68 -16.72 -16.94
CA TYR A 300 26.20 -18.06 -16.63
C TYR A 300 27.29 -19.11 -16.45
N PHE A 301 28.52 -18.81 -16.88
CA PHE A 301 29.64 -19.71 -16.64
C PHE A 301 30.29 -19.35 -15.30
N SER A 302 29.69 -19.82 -14.22
CA SER A 302 30.14 -19.59 -12.84
C SER A 302 30.31 -20.90 -12.08
N VAL A 303 31.00 -20.86 -10.94
CA VAL A 303 31.13 -22.05 -10.07
C VAL A 303 29.76 -22.41 -9.48
N GLY A 304 28.90 -21.42 -9.22
CA GLY A 304 27.56 -21.65 -8.70
C GLY A 304 26.67 -22.41 -9.66
N THR A 305 26.62 -22.00 -10.93
CA THR A 305 25.86 -22.72 -11.96
C THR A 305 26.37 -24.14 -12.15
N LEU A 306 27.70 -24.33 -12.21
CA LEU A 306 28.29 -25.68 -12.31
C LEU A 306 27.96 -26.55 -11.10
N ALA A 307 27.96 -25.99 -9.88
CA ALA A 307 27.62 -26.71 -8.67
C ALA A 307 26.13 -27.10 -8.64
N HIS A 308 25.23 -26.17 -8.97
CA HIS A 308 23.79 -26.40 -9.05
C HIS A 308 23.45 -27.53 -10.04
N GLU A 309 23.96 -27.45 -11.27
CA GLU A 309 23.73 -28.48 -12.30
C GLU A 309 24.26 -29.84 -11.87
N PHE A 310 25.42 -29.87 -11.20
CA PHE A 310 25.97 -31.14 -10.70
C PHE A 310 25.18 -31.70 -9.51
N CYS A 311 24.55 -30.87 -8.68
CA CYS A 311 23.63 -31.35 -7.63
C CYS A 311 22.44 -32.13 -8.22
N HIS A 312 21.94 -31.75 -9.41
CA HIS A 312 20.95 -32.58 -10.12
C HIS A 312 21.51 -33.92 -10.58
N SER A 313 22.79 -33.97 -10.97
CA SER A 313 23.45 -35.25 -11.27
C SER A 313 23.57 -36.13 -10.03
N LEU A 314 23.56 -35.55 -8.82
CA LEU A 314 23.54 -36.27 -7.54
C LEU A 314 22.12 -36.58 -7.02
N GLY A 315 21.07 -36.16 -7.73
CA GLY A 315 19.67 -36.46 -7.40
C GLY A 315 18.89 -35.40 -6.62
N ALA A 316 19.47 -34.21 -6.38
CA ALA A 316 18.75 -33.11 -5.73
C ALA A 316 17.76 -32.42 -6.70
N PRO A 317 16.52 -32.11 -6.29
CA PRO A 317 15.56 -31.36 -7.08
C PRO A 317 15.76 -29.85 -6.92
N ASP A 318 15.06 -29.07 -7.74
CA ASP A 318 14.98 -27.61 -7.60
C ASP A 318 14.15 -27.20 -6.38
N LEU A 319 14.60 -26.14 -5.71
CA LEU A 319 13.94 -25.54 -4.55
C LEU A 319 13.28 -24.19 -4.86
N TYR A 320 13.32 -23.70 -6.10
CA TYR A 320 12.56 -22.53 -6.56
C TYR A 320 11.24 -22.94 -7.26
N HIS A 321 10.29 -21.99 -7.37
CA HIS A 321 9.01 -22.20 -8.04
C HIS A 321 9.11 -21.97 -9.54
N TYR A 322 8.47 -22.82 -10.35
CA TYR A 322 8.58 -22.75 -11.81
C TYR A 322 7.61 -21.78 -12.51
N TYR A 323 6.49 -21.43 -11.87
CA TYR A 323 5.40 -20.70 -12.55
C TYR A 323 4.97 -19.40 -11.86
N ASN A 324 5.09 -19.34 -10.53
CA ASN A 324 4.65 -18.20 -9.74
C ASN A 324 5.87 -17.46 -9.17
N ASP A 325 6.25 -16.34 -9.77
CA ASP A 325 7.20 -15.41 -9.12
C ASP A 325 6.49 -14.52 -8.07
N SER A 326 5.19 -14.72 -7.87
CA SER A 326 4.46 -14.13 -6.75
C SER A 326 4.83 -14.85 -5.47
N ALA A 327 5.15 -14.08 -4.44
CA ALA A 327 5.41 -14.58 -3.11
C ALA A 327 4.44 -15.70 -2.65
N PRO A 328 4.94 -16.65 -1.85
CA PRO A 328 6.24 -16.64 -1.18
C PRO A 328 7.31 -17.43 -1.93
N VAL A 329 8.51 -16.84 -2.10
CA VAL A 329 9.71 -17.60 -2.48
C VAL A 329 10.07 -18.54 -1.32
N ALA A 330 10.35 -19.81 -1.57
CA ALA A 330 10.43 -20.80 -0.50
C ALA A 330 11.73 -20.77 0.32
N VAL A 331 12.91 -20.82 -0.33
CA VAL A 331 14.22 -20.97 0.34
C VAL A 331 15.18 -19.82 -0.01
N GLY A 332 15.14 -19.33 -1.25
CA GLY A 332 16.01 -18.27 -1.75
C GLY A 332 17.50 -18.62 -1.66
N GLY A 333 18.34 -17.60 -1.55
CA GLY A 333 19.81 -17.76 -1.49
C GLY A 333 20.36 -18.54 -0.30
N TRP A 334 19.55 -19.12 0.58
CA TRP A 334 20.02 -19.98 1.68
C TRP A 334 20.42 -21.38 1.22
N ASP A 335 19.99 -21.81 0.03
CA ASP A 335 20.35 -23.08 -0.60
C ASP A 335 20.71 -22.89 -2.08
N VAL A 336 21.77 -23.54 -2.53
CA VAL A 336 22.25 -23.51 -3.93
C VAL A 336 21.21 -24.08 -4.92
N MET A 337 20.25 -24.89 -4.45
CA MET A 337 19.20 -25.48 -5.27
C MET A 337 17.99 -24.55 -5.50
N ASP A 338 17.91 -23.41 -4.80
CA ASP A 338 16.89 -22.36 -5.04
C ASP A 338 17.51 -21.16 -5.78
N ALA A 339 18.63 -20.63 -5.29
CA ALA A 339 19.38 -19.56 -5.94
C ALA A 339 20.89 -19.77 -5.77
N SER A 340 21.77 -19.24 -6.62
CA SER A 340 23.23 -19.42 -6.46
C SER A 340 24.05 -18.25 -6.97
N THR A 341 24.97 -17.69 -6.19
CA THR A 341 25.92 -16.66 -6.65
C THR A 341 27.07 -17.22 -7.52
N ASP A 342 27.87 -16.35 -8.14
CA ASP A 342 29.05 -16.74 -8.95
C ASP A 342 29.98 -17.72 -8.21
N ILE A 343 30.24 -17.40 -6.94
CA ILE A 343 30.81 -18.29 -5.93
C ILE A 343 29.62 -18.78 -5.12
N PRO A 344 29.24 -20.05 -5.17
CA PRO A 344 28.01 -20.52 -4.55
C PRO A 344 28.09 -20.44 -3.02
N GLN A 345 26.95 -20.26 -2.39
CA GLN A 345 26.80 -20.54 -0.97
C GLN A 345 26.69 -22.04 -0.69
N TRP A 346 26.71 -22.41 0.59
CA TRP A 346 26.42 -23.78 0.99
C TRP A 346 24.96 -24.16 0.71
N MET A 347 24.75 -25.42 0.35
CA MET A 347 23.44 -26.07 0.41
C MET A 347 23.00 -26.26 1.86
N SER A 348 21.68 -26.31 2.07
CA SER A 348 21.07 -26.57 3.38
C SER A 348 21.43 -27.95 3.92
N SER A 349 21.39 -28.07 5.24
CA SER A 349 21.44 -29.35 5.95
C SER A 349 20.40 -30.35 5.43
N TYR A 350 19.22 -29.88 4.97
CA TYR A 350 18.22 -30.75 4.36
C TYR A 350 18.74 -31.45 3.10
N ILE A 351 19.34 -30.71 2.16
CA ILE A 351 19.92 -31.32 0.95
C ILE A 351 21.02 -32.33 1.30
N LYS A 352 21.92 -31.98 2.23
CA LYS A 352 22.99 -32.87 2.70
C LYS A 352 22.45 -34.16 3.32
N TYR A 353 21.40 -34.05 4.14
CA TYR A 353 20.76 -35.18 4.81
C TYR A 353 19.97 -36.04 3.82
N ARG A 354 19.03 -35.43 3.11
CA ARG A 354 17.97 -36.12 2.38
C ARG A 354 18.45 -36.68 1.04
N TYR A 355 19.22 -35.91 0.29
CA TYR A 355 19.59 -36.27 -1.09
C TYR A 355 20.98 -36.89 -1.14
N PHE A 356 21.92 -36.41 -0.32
CA PHE A 356 23.31 -36.84 -0.44
C PHE A 356 23.76 -37.85 0.63
N ASN A 357 23.01 -37.99 1.72
CA ASN A 357 23.36 -38.84 2.89
C ASN A 357 24.73 -38.49 3.50
N TRP A 358 25.06 -37.19 3.57
CA TRP A 358 26.32 -36.70 4.14
C TRP A 358 26.24 -36.43 5.64
N ILE A 359 25.04 -36.19 6.17
CA ILE A 359 24.83 -35.92 7.59
C ILE A 359 23.65 -36.72 8.12
N GLU A 360 23.54 -36.82 9.44
CA GLU A 360 22.37 -37.34 10.15
C GLU A 360 21.72 -36.22 10.97
N LEU A 361 20.39 -36.16 11.01
CA LEU A 361 19.66 -35.22 11.86
C LEU A 361 19.47 -35.80 13.27
N GLN A 362 19.87 -35.03 14.29
CA GLN A 362 19.60 -35.37 15.68
C GLN A 362 18.20 -34.90 16.09
N ASP A 363 17.48 -35.69 16.89
CA ASP A 363 16.13 -35.32 17.35
C ASP A 363 16.19 -34.43 18.60
N ALA A 364 15.62 -33.22 18.51
CA ALA A 364 15.51 -32.26 19.61
C ALA A 364 14.07 -32.13 20.15
N SER A 365 13.12 -32.90 19.61
CA SER A 365 11.67 -32.77 19.93
C SER A 365 11.31 -33.12 21.37
N GLY A 366 12.22 -33.78 22.10
CA GLY A 366 12.00 -34.11 23.52
C GLY A 366 12.15 -32.92 24.48
N GLY A 367 12.67 -31.79 23.99
CA GLY A 367 12.99 -30.60 24.76
C GLY A 367 14.31 -30.67 25.52
N GLY A 368 14.80 -29.52 25.96
CA GLY A 368 16.10 -29.33 26.62
C GLY A 368 16.97 -28.27 25.94
N THR A 369 18.19 -28.09 26.44
CA THR A 369 19.18 -27.17 25.86
C THR A 369 20.14 -27.95 24.96
N PHE A 370 20.31 -27.46 23.74
CA PHE A 370 21.12 -28.08 22.69
C PHE A 370 22.22 -27.12 22.24
N GLU A 371 23.37 -27.68 21.89
CA GLU A 371 24.50 -26.97 21.29
C GLU A 371 24.61 -27.39 19.82
N LEU A 372 24.88 -26.45 18.92
CA LEU A 372 24.93 -26.63 17.48
C LEU A 372 26.27 -26.11 16.92
N ASN A 373 26.98 -26.96 16.19
CA ASN A 373 28.18 -26.59 15.47
C ASN A 373 27.81 -25.91 14.13
N PRO A 374 28.68 -25.03 13.58
CA PRO A 374 28.51 -24.48 12.25
C PRO A 374 28.31 -25.58 11.20
N LEU A 375 27.48 -25.33 10.18
CA LEU A 375 27.18 -26.29 9.10
C LEU A 375 28.44 -26.77 8.35
N GLY A 376 29.55 -26.03 8.42
CA GLY A 376 30.85 -26.42 7.86
C GLY A 376 31.59 -27.52 8.62
N GLN A 377 31.12 -27.89 9.81
CA GLN A 377 31.63 -29.03 10.57
C GLN A 377 30.78 -30.28 10.30
N PRO A 378 31.35 -31.49 10.27
CA PRO A 378 30.63 -32.72 9.92
C PRO A 378 29.70 -33.24 11.02
N ASP A 379 30.00 -32.93 12.29
CA ASP A 379 29.30 -33.47 13.44
C ASP A 379 28.42 -32.40 14.11
N ASN A 380 27.24 -32.81 14.59
CA ASN A 380 26.35 -31.99 15.42
C ASN A 380 26.01 -30.61 14.80
N ASN A 381 25.66 -30.61 13.53
CA ASN A 381 25.47 -29.41 12.70
C ASN A 381 24.01 -29.15 12.29
N ALA A 382 23.09 -30.07 12.59
CA ALA A 382 21.66 -29.90 12.36
C ALA A 382 20.80 -30.73 13.35
N TYR A 383 19.67 -30.16 13.77
CA TYR A 383 18.65 -30.84 14.57
C TYR A 383 17.31 -30.87 13.85
N ARG A 384 16.50 -31.89 14.16
CA ARG A 384 15.11 -32.06 13.76
C ARG A 384 14.18 -31.82 14.94
N LEU A 385 13.09 -31.10 14.70
CA LEU A 385 11.99 -30.90 15.64
C LEU A 385 10.67 -31.32 14.97
N ASN A 386 9.92 -32.22 15.58
CA ASN A 386 8.58 -32.56 15.12
C ASN A 386 7.66 -31.34 15.22
N SER A 387 6.77 -31.18 14.25
CA SER A 387 5.63 -30.27 14.37
C SER A 387 4.40 -30.99 14.94
N SER A 388 3.35 -30.23 15.19
CA SER A 388 2.00 -30.73 15.48
C SER A 388 1.42 -31.63 14.36
N ASN A 389 1.87 -31.44 13.11
CA ASN A 389 1.50 -32.26 11.96
C ASN A 389 2.52 -33.39 11.73
N PRO A 390 2.11 -34.67 11.69
CA PRO A 390 3.04 -35.77 11.50
C PRO A 390 3.73 -35.82 10.13
N ASN A 391 3.27 -35.05 9.14
CA ASN A 391 3.90 -34.95 7.81
C ASN A 391 4.82 -33.72 7.67
N GLU A 392 4.91 -32.88 8.70
CA GLU A 392 5.75 -31.69 8.66
C GLU A 392 6.66 -31.64 9.88
N TYR A 393 7.88 -31.14 9.69
CA TYR A 393 8.84 -31.00 10.78
C TYR A 393 9.81 -29.85 10.49
N PHE A 394 10.53 -29.42 11.50
CA PHE A 394 11.50 -28.33 11.39
C PHE A 394 12.92 -28.87 11.40
N ILE A 395 13.80 -28.20 10.67
CA ILE A 395 15.25 -28.41 10.71
C ILE A 395 15.91 -27.12 11.14
N ILE A 396 16.85 -27.23 12.07
CA ILE A 396 17.66 -26.12 12.58
C ILE A 396 19.11 -26.35 12.15
N GLU A 397 19.75 -25.34 11.56
CA GLU A 397 21.18 -25.32 11.26
C GLU A 397 21.84 -24.02 11.69
N TYR A 398 23.16 -24.03 11.92
CA TYR A 398 23.93 -22.83 12.27
C TYR A 398 24.78 -22.35 11.09
N ARG A 399 24.54 -21.12 10.64
CA ARG A 399 25.25 -20.45 9.53
C ARG A 399 26.14 -19.35 10.08
N THR A 400 27.39 -19.27 9.63
CA THR A 400 28.38 -18.34 10.20
C THR A 400 28.70 -17.17 9.29
N GLN A 401 28.29 -17.17 8.02
CA GLN A 401 28.67 -16.13 7.04
C GLN A 401 30.20 -16.02 6.85
N GLU A 402 30.93 -17.09 7.15
CA GLU A 402 32.39 -17.14 7.05
C GLU A 402 32.85 -18.10 5.93
N GLY A 403 34.15 -18.09 5.64
CA GLY A 403 34.73 -18.97 4.64
C GLY A 403 34.42 -18.55 3.20
N MET A 404 34.78 -19.41 2.25
CA MET A 404 34.66 -19.10 0.81
C MET A 404 33.23 -19.11 0.31
N TYR A 405 32.41 -20.02 0.86
CA TYR A 405 31.07 -20.30 0.34
C TYR A 405 29.99 -19.73 1.24
N ASP A 406 29.99 -20.01 2.55
CA ASP A 406 28.90 -19.54 3.43
C ASP A 406 28.78 -18.02 3.52
N SER A 407 29.88 -17.27 3.32
CA SER A 407 29.87 -15.80 3.21
C SER A 407 29.08 -15.22 2.02
N ASN A 408 28.57 -16.07 1.11
CA ASN A 408 27.69 -15.68 0.02
C ASN A 408 26.21 -15.94 0.32
N ALA A 409 25.86 -16.49 1.49
CA ALA A 409 24.48 -16.63 1.91
C ALA A 409 23.82 -15.25 2.16
N PRO A 410 22.47 -15.16 2.20
CA PRO A 410 21.79 -13.89 2.40
C PRO A 410 22.12 -13.24 3.74
N GLY A 411 22.34 -11.93 3.72
CA GLY A 411 22.61 -11.13 4.93
C GLY A 411 24.10 -11.04 5.27
N ILE A 412 24.39 -10.57 6.48
CA ILE A 412 25.76 -10.43 7.02
C ILE A 412 25.90 -11.03 8.42
N ASP A 413 24.80 -11.50 9.00
CA ASP A 413 24.72 -11.94 10.39
C ASP A 413 24.84 -13.46 10.48
N SER A 414 25.57 -13.92 11.48
CA SER A 414 25.73 -15.33 11.84
C SER A 414 24.63 -15.75 12.82
N GLY A 415 24.16 -16.99 12.73
CA GLY A 415 23.19 -17.56 13.68
C GLY A 415 22.37 -18.70 13.11
N ILE A 416 21.33 -19.08 13.85
CA ILE A 416 20.46 -20.20 13.52
C ILE A 416 19.56 -19.87 12.33
N VAL A 417 19.45 -20.78 11.37
CA VAL A 417 18.46 -20.77 10.29
C VAL A 417 17.52 -21.95 10.49
N ILE A 418 16.22 -21.69 10.38
CA ILE A 418 15.16 -22.67 10.63
C ILE A 418 14.39 -22.92 9.34
N TYR A 419 14.24 -24.19 8.99
CA TYR A 419 13.46 -24.64 7.84
C TYR A 419 12.26 -25.46 8.29
N ARG A 420 11.18 -25.41 7.52
CA ARG A 420 10.08 -26.35 7.55
C ARG A 420 10.24 -27.33 6.40
N VAL A 421 10.08 -28.62 6.68
CA VAL A 421 10.02 -29.69 5.70
C VAL A 421 8.59 -30.25 5.61
N ASN A 422 8.08 -30.45 4.40
CA ASN A 422 6.82 -31.14 4.15
C ASN A 422 7.04 -32.48 3.44
N ASP A 423 6.89 -33.58 4.20
CA ASP A 423 7.14 -34.94 3.71
C ASP A 423 6.12 -35.43 2.68
N LEU A 424 4.99 -34.74 2.48
CA LEU A 424 4.06 -35.08 1.39
C LEU A 424 4.66 -34.85 0.00
N TYR A 425 5.63 -33.94 -0.10
CA TYR A 425 6.33 -33.58 -1.34
C TYR A 425 7.75 -34.16 -1.41
N ASN A 426 8.03 -35.13 -0.55
CA ASN A 426 9.33 -35.78 -0.44
C ASN A 426 9.85 -36.27 -1.80
N GLY A 427 11.02 -35.76 -2.22
CA GLY A 427 11.68 -36.10 -3.48
C GLY A 427 11.22 -35.27 -4.68
N GLN A 428 10.36 -34.26 -4.50
CA GLN A 428 9.77 -33.48 -5.59
C GLN A 428 10.35 -32.06 -5.72
N GLY A 429 11.05 -31.57 -4.69
CA GLY A 429 11.49 -30.19 -4.59
C GLY A 429 10.33 -29.22 -4.42
N ASN A 430 10.60 -27.93 -4.67
CA ASN A 430 9.60 -26.86 -4.62
C ASN A 430 9.12 -26.42 -6.00
N ALA A 431 9.57 -27.11 -7.06
CA ALA A 431 9.22 -26.77 -8.44
C ALA A 431 7.71 -26.56 -8.69
N GLN A 432 6.85 -27.22 -7.93
CA GLN A 432 5.39 -27.16 -8.01
C GLN A 432 4.71 -26.51 -6.81
N GLY A 433 5.51 -25.94 -5.90
CA GLY A 433 5.00 -25.23 -4.75
C GLY A 433 4.35 -23.89 -5.10
N PRO A 434 3.65 -23.27 -4.13
CA PRO A 434 3.30 -23.84 -2.83
C PRO A 434 2.17 -24.90 -2.93
N PRO A 435 2.08 -25.84 -1.97
CA PRO A 435 2.98 -25.99 -0.80
C PRO A 435 4.34 -26.60 -1.17
N ASP A 436 5.36 -26.17 -0.43
CA ASP A 436 6.79 -26.47 -0.66
C ASP A 436 7.27 -27.68 0.13
N GLU A 437 8.16 -28.48 -0.46
CA GLU A 437 8.93 -29.52 0.24
C GLU A 437 9.83 -28.89 1.32
N LEU A 438 10.52 -27.79 1.01
CA LEU A 438 11.38 -27.06 1.94
C LEU A 438 11.05 -25.57 1.95
N TYR A 439 10.89 -24.97 3.12
CA TYR A 439 10.65 -23.54 3.30
C TYR A 439 11.56 -22.99 4.41
N VAL A 440 12.16 -21.81 4.25
CA VAL A 440 12.99 -21.18 5.30
C VAL A 440 12.20 -20.10 6.06
N TYR A 441 12.26 -20.05 7.38
CA TYR A 441 11.61 -18.97 8.13
C TYR A 441 12.44 -17.69 8.12
N ARG A 442 11.80 -16.56 7.82
CA ARG A 442 12.41 -15.21 7.82
C ARG A 442 11.41 -14.12 8.14
N VAL A 443 11.90 -12.98 8.63
CA VAL A 443 11.05 -11.82 9.01
C VAL A 443 10.12 -11.41 7.86
N GLY A 444 8.83 -11.28 8.17
CA GLY A 444 7.79 -10.88 7.21
C GLY A 444 7.44 -11.93 6.15
N GLY A 445 7.97 -13.15 6.26
CA GLY A 445 7.59 -14.29 5.41
C GLY A 445 6.29 -14.92 5.88
N THR A 446 5.35 -15.13 4.97
CA THR A 446 4.06 -15.80 5.21
C THR A 446 3.74 -16.74 4.04
N SER A 447 2.57 -17.39 4.05
CA SER A 447 2.05 -18.16 2.91
C SER A 447 1.80 -17.33 1.64
N THR A 448 1.85 -15.99 1.72
CA THR A 448 1.58 -15.07 0.61
C THR A 448 2.65 -13.98 0.43
N THR A 449 3.64 -13.89 1.31
CA THR A 449 4.70 -12.86 1.29
C THR A 449 6.08 -13.51 1.39
N SER A 450 7.04 -13.07 0.55
CA SER A 450 8.39 -13.66 0.55
C SER A 450 9.21 -13.26 1.78
N GLY A 451 8.86 -12.18 2.46
CA GLY A 451 9.65 -11.65 3.58
C GLY A 451 11.06 -11.20 3.17
N VAL A 452 11.96 -11.07 4.15
CA VAL A 452 13.34 -10.59 3.95
C VAL A 452 14.32 -11.73 4.20
N PHE A 453 14.88 -12.33 3.15
CA PHE A 453 15.80 -13.48 3.26
C PHE A 453 17.05 -13.19 4.11
N ALA A 454 17.59 -11.97 4.06
CA ALA A 454 18.72 -11.55 4.89
C ALA A 454 18.41 -11.59 6.41
N SER A 455 17.12 -11.62 6.77
CA SER A 455 16.63 -11.67 8.15
C SER A 455 16.03 -13.05 8.47
N ALA A 456 16.62 -14.12 7.95
CA ALA A 456 16.30 -15.49 8.35
C ALA A 456 16.95 -15.89 9.69
N VAL A 457 18.12 -15.31 9.99
CA VAL A 457 19.00 -15.70 11.10
C VAL A 457 18.50 -15.32 12.49
N PHE A 458 18.57 -16.26 13.44
CA PHE A 458 18.27 -16.08 14.86
C PHE A 458 19.55 -16.14 15.71
N SER A 459 19.79 -15.10 16.50
CA SER A 459 20.89 -15.01 17.48
C SER A 459 20.62 -13.88 18.49
N GLU A 460 21.40 -13.87 19.58
CA GLU A 460 21.39 -12.78 20.56
C GLU A 460 21.78 -11.43 19.93
N GLU A 461 22.74 -11.40 19.01
CA GLU A 461 23.27 -10.18 18.38
C GLU A 461 22.22 -9.46 17.50
N VAL A 462 21.35 -10.23 16.86
CA VAL A 462 20.25 -9.68 16.04
C VAL A 462 18.96 -9.47 16.84
N GLY A 463 18.96 -9.77 18.15
CA GLY A 463 17.81 -9.63 19.04
C GLY A 463 16.68 -10.63 18.76
N ARG A 464 16.96 -11.72 18.05
CA ARG A 464 15.98 -12.76 17.68
C ARG A 464 16.31 -14.04 18.42
N THR A 465 15.94 -14.06 19.70
CA THR A 465 16.33 -15.13 20.64
C THR A 465 15.27 -16.22 20.83
N GLN A 466 14.16 -16.14 20.08
CA GLN A 466 13.01 -17.03 20.21
C GLN A 466 12.39 -17.34 18.83
N PHE A 467 11.76 -18.51 18.70
CA PHE A 467 10.97 -18.93 17.54
C PHE A 467 9.82 -19.86 17.97
N ASN A 468 8.58 -19.40 17.75
CA ASN A 468 7.34 -20.12 18.06
C ASN A 468 6.16 -19.58 17.23
N ASP A 469 4.91 -19.99 17.53
CA ASP A 469 3.73 -19.55 16.77
C ASP A 469 3.36 -18.08 16.98
N SER A 470 3.86 -17.41 18.02
CA SER A 470 3.59 -16.00 18.33
C SER A 470 4.71 -15.04 17.90
N THR A 471 5.89 -15.55 17.55
CA THR A 471 7.01 -14.72 17.07
C THR A 471 6.81 -14.25 15.62
N ASN A 472 7.66 -13.32 15.14
CA ASN A 472 7.80 -13.00 13.71
C ASN A 472 9.18 -13.44 13.18
N PRO A 473 9.23 -14.41 12.25
CA PRO A 473 8.11 -15.16 11.68
C PRO A 473 7.49 -16.11 12.70
N SER A 474 6.20 -16.41 12.53
CA SER A 474 5.53 -17.47 13.29
C SER A 474 5.93 -18.83 12.71
N CYS A 475 5.87 -19.89 13.51
CA CYS A 475 6.23 -21.25 13.07
C CYS A 475 5.12 -21.97 12.27
N PHE A 476 4.38 -21.24 11.42
CA PHE A 476 3.24 -21.75 10.65
C PHE A 476 3.57 -22.93 9.71
N LEU A 477 2.64 -23.87 9.53
CA LEU A 477 2.76 -25.04 8.64
C LEU A 477 2.25 -24.76 7.21
N SER A 478 2.34 -25.75 6.31
CA SER A 478 1.94 -25.61 4.90
C SER A 478 0.48 -25.24 4.69
N ASP A 479 -0.38 -25.55 5.66
CA ASP A 479 -1.80 -25.23 5.67
C ASP A 479 -2.13 -24.02 6.57
N GLU A 480 -1.13 -23.23 6.95
CA GLU A 480 -1.20 -22.07 7.85
C GLU A 480 -1.57 -22.40 9.30
N SER A 481 -1.67 -23.69 9.65
CA SER A 481 -1.86 -24.10 11.04
C SER A 481 -0.59 -23.84 11.88
N MET A 482 -0.77 -23.81 13.21
CA MET A 482 0.31 -23.62 14.17
C MET A 482 1.29 -24.80 14.17
N GLY A 483 2.59 -24.48 14.16
CA GLY A 483 3.68 -25.46 14.13
C GLY A 483 3.90 -26.19 15.44
N GLY A 484 3.57 -25.58 16.58
CA GLY A 484 3.67 -26.20 17.90
C GLY A 484 5.11 -26.39 18.40
N VAL A 485 6.05 -25.60 17.89
CA VAL A 485 7.45 -25.59 18.36
C VAL A 485 7.70 -24.34 19.18
N ASN A 486 8.41 -24.48 20.31
CA ASN A 486 8.81 -23.36 21.16
C ASN A 486 10.32 -23.38 21.43
N ILE A 487 11.06 -22.56 20.68
CA ILE A 487 12.50 -22.36 20.87
C ILE A 487 12.73 -21.03 21.57
N VAL A 488 13.51 -21.07 22.64
CA VAL A 488 13.91 -19.90 23.44
C VAL A 488 15.40 -19.92 23.74
N ASP A 489 15.90 -18.85 24.35
CA ASP A 489 17.29 -18.71 24.78
C ASP A 489 18.31 -19.03 23.66
N ILE A 490 18.00 -18.61 22.42
CA ILE A 490 18.97 -18.70 21.32
C ILE A 490 20.12 -17.74 21.63
N GLY A 491 21.30 -18.29 21.86
CA GLY A 491 22.46 -17.57 22.37
C GLY A 491 23.22 -16.75 21.32
N SER A 492 24.36 -16.22 21.74
CA SER A 492 25.33 -15.53 20.88
C SER A 492 25.89 -16.45 19.78
N ALA A 493 26.11 -15.90 18.59
CA ALA A 493 26.75 -16.61 17.48
C ALA A 493 28.28 -16.67 17.66
N GLY A 494 28.78 -17.77 18.23
CA GLY A 494 30.20 -18.02 18.48
C GLY A 494 30.77 -19.22 17.70
N ASP A 495 31.78 -19.89 18.27
CA ASP A 495 32.34 -21.15 17.73
C ASP A 495 31.24 -22.24 17.61
N THR A 496 30.28 -22.21 18.54
CA THR A 496 29.02 -22.95 18.56
C THR A 496 27.91 -21.99 18.96
N ILE A 497 26.65 -22.41 18.77
CA ILE A 497 25.47 -21.67 19.25
C ILE A 497 24.58 -22.60 20.07
N GLU A 498 24.04 -22.09 21.18
CA GLU A 498 23.12 -22.83 22.05
C GLU A 498 21.69 -22.33 21.86
N PHE A 499 20.71 -23.23 22.02
CA PHE A 499 19.29 -22.90 22.05
C PHE A 499 18.54 -23.87 22.98
N THR A 500 17.39 -23.47 23.50
CA THR A 500 16.54 -24.29 24.36
C THR A 500 15.20 -24.56 23.69
N VAL A 501 14.76 -25.81 23.72
CA VAL A 501 13.44 -26.23 23.24
C VAL A 501 12.56 -26.51 24.45
N LEU A 502 11.45 -25.77 24.56
CA LEU A 502 10.44 -25.97 25.60
C LEU A 502 9.32 -26.87 25.06
N ASN A 503 8.78 -27.73 25.94
CA ASN A 503 7.62 -28.56 25.60
C ASN A 503 6.30 -27.91 26.01
N LEU A 504 6.33 -26.87 26.84
CA LEU A 504 5.14 -26.09 27.17
C LEU A 504 4.98 -24.93 26.19
N MET A 505 3.75 -24.73 25.76
CA MET A 505 3.33 -23.60 24.95
C MET A 505 1.99 -23.08 25.47
N LEU A 506 1.99 -21.83 25.93
CA LEU A 506 0.79 -21.14 26.41
C LEU A 506 0.51 -19.95 25.51
N LEU A 507 -0.69 -19.87 24.94
CA LEU A 507 -1.13 -18.78 24.08
C LEU A 507 -2.22 -17.97 24.78
N GLY A 508 -1.93 -16.69 25.08
CA GLY A 508 -2.92 -15.75 25.57
C GLY A 508 -3.69 -15.10 24.43
N ASP A 509 -5.00 -15.18 24.46
CA ASP A 509 -5.90 -14.58 23.47
C ASP A 509 -6.69 -13.41 24.08
N TYR A 510 -6.69 -12.28 23.38
CA TYR A 510 -7.63 -11.19 23.59
C TYR A 510 -8.88 -11.44 22.72
N VAL A 511 -10.02 -11.66 23.37
CA VAL A 511 -11.27 -12.04 22.70
C VAL A 511 -12.03 -10.80 22.22
N GLY A 512 -11.96 -9.70 22.97
CA GLY A 512 -12.61 -8.44 22.62
C GLY A 512 -12.97 -7.58 23.84
N ILE A 513 -13.77 -6.54 23.57
CA ILE A 513 -14.33 -5.64 24.57
C ILE A 513 -15.80 -5.93 24.85
N SER A 514 -16.26 -5.51 26.02
CA SER A 514 -17.68 -5.44 26.39
C SER A 514 -17.90 -4.36 27.44
N SER A 515 -19.15 -3.93 27.62
CA SER A 515 -19.51 -2.97 28.69
C SER A 515 -18.70 -1.67 28.65
N ASP A 516 -18.45 -1.16 27.46
CA ASP A 516 -18.07 0.23 27.20
C ASP A 516 -19.09 1.19 27.81
N SER A 517 -18.64 2.39 28.17
CA SER A 517 -19.37 3.27 29.08
C SER A 517 -20.55 3.98 28.43
N ASP A 518 -20.46 4.31 27.14
CA ASP A 518 -21.54 4.88 26.35
C ASP A 518 -22.34 3.83 25.54
N GLY A 519 -21.73 2.68 25.23
CA GLY A 519 -22.41 1.52 24.65
C GLY A 519 -22.52 1.55 23.13
N ASP A 520 -21.70 2.36 22.44
CA ASP A 520 -21.67 2.48 20.99
C ASP A 520 -20.74 1.46 20.29
N GLY A 521 -19.94 0.72 21.09
CA GLY A 521 -18.98 -0.28 20.63
C GLY A 521 -17.64 0.28 20.12
N ILE A 522 -17.46 1.59 20.19
CA ILE A 522 -16.24 2.32 19.81
C ILE A 522 -15.59 2.83 21.09
N LEU A 523 -14.35 2.43 21.33
CA LEU A 523 -13.68 2.88 22.54
C LEU A 523 -13.11 4.29 22.37
N ASN A 524 -13.56 5.24 23.19
CA ASN A 524 -13.13 6.64 23.11
C ASN A 524 -12.24 7.06 24.30
N PRO A 525 -11.51 8.19 24.20
CA PRO A 525 -10.81 8.78 25.33
C PRO A 525 -11.73 9.07 26.53
N GLY A 526 -11.30 8.70 27.74
CA GLY A 526 -12.06 8.92 28.99
C GLY A 526 -13.00 7.78 29.40
N GLU A 527 -13.22 6.82 28.51
CA GLU A 527 -14.16 5.72 28.73
C GLU A 527 -13.65 4.61 29.66
N SER A 528 -14.57 3.78 30.15
CA SER A 528 -14.25 2.53 30.84
C SER A 528 -14.86 1.33 30.11
N VAL A 529 -14.09 0.25 30.01
CA VAL A 529 -14.47 -0.94 29.24
C VAL A 529 -13.99 -2.22 29.92
N VAL A 530 -14.61 -3.36 29.62
CA VAL A 530 -14.20 -4.68 30.10
C VAL A 530 -13.54 -5.48 28.97
N LEU A 531 -12.27 -5.83 29.16
CA LEU A 531 -11.48 -6.67 28.25
C LEU A 531 -11.66 -8.15 28.60
N GLU A 532 -11.85 -9.01 27.58
CA GLU A 532 -11.94 -10.46 27.74
C GLU A 532 -10.66 -11.17 27.29
N PHE A 533 -10.10 -12.00 28.17
CA PHE A 533 -8.91 -12.81 27.91
C PHE A 533 -9.14 -14.30 28.15
N VAL A 534 -8.55 -15.13 27.28
CA VAL A 534 -8.51 -16.59 27.39
C VAL A 534 -7.06 -17.06 27.30
N MET A 535 -6.73 -18.15 28.01
CA MET A 535 -5.43 -18.80 27.92
C MET A 535 -5.57 -20.19 27.35
N ASN A 536 -4.76 -20.54 26.37
CA ASN A 536 -4.74 -21.86 25.74
C ASN A 536 -3.41 -22.55 26.02
N ASN A 537 -3.47 -23.80 26.47
CA ASN A 537 -2.30 -24.65 26.52
C ASN A 537 -2.22 -25.49 25.24
N MET A 538 -1.30 -25.10 24.35
CA MET A 538 -1.13 -25.72 23.02
C MET A 538 -0.15 -26.90 23.04
N SER A 539 0.40 -27.25 24.20
CA SER A 539 1.33 -28.37 24.31
C SER A 539 0.66 -29.75 24.20
N ASP A 540 1.42 -30.73 23.72
CA ASP A 540 1.04 -32.13 23.72
C ASP A 540 1.39 -32.78 25.07
N ASP A 541 0.37 -33.22 25.82
CA ASP A 541 0.49 -33.95 27.09
C ASP A 541 1.35 -33.26 28.19
N VAL A 542 1.51 -31.92 28.15
CA VAL A 542 2.17 -31.14 29.22
C VAL A 542 1.15 -30.29 29.98
N THR A 543 1.03 -30.52 31.28
CA THR A 543 0.19 -29.68 32.16
C THR A 543 0.96 -28.45 32.63
N ALA A 544 0.36 -27.27 32.49
CA ALA A 544 0.84 -26.01 33.06
C ALA A 544 0.09 -25.70 34.35
N TYR A 545 0.84 -25.34 35.39
CA TYR A 545 0.34 -25.05 36.74
C TYR A 545 0.54 -23.58 37.07
N GLY A 546 -0.43 -23.00 37.80
CA GLY A 546 -0.31 -21.66 38.36
C GLY A 546 -0.12 -20.57 37.30
N ILE A 547 -0.83 -20.69 36.19
CA ILE A 547 -0.74 -19.75 35.07
C ILE A 547 -1.32 -18.41 35.50
N THR A 548 -0.49 -17.37 35.49
CA THR A 548 -0.88 -16.00 35.79
C THR A 548 -0.47 -15.08 34.65
N GLY A 549 -1.32 -14.10 34.35
CA GLY A 549 -1.04 -13.01 33.42
C GLY A 549 -0.92 -11.67 34.15
N GLN A 550 0.03 -10.84 33.74
CA GLN A 550 0.22 -9.49 34.25
C GLN A 550 0.06 -8.49 33.09
N LEU A 551 -0.99 -7.68 33.16
CA LEU A 551 -1.28 -6.63 32.19
C LEU A 551 -0.47 -5.37 32.48
N SER A 552 0.01 -4.73 31.42
CA SER A 552 0.65 -3.41 31.45
C SER A 552 0.41 -2.65 30.15
N SER A 553 0.49 -1.32 30.23
CA SER A 553 0.57 -0.46 29.06
C SER A 553 1.39 0.77 29.44
N ASP A 554 2.23 1.23 28.52
CA ASP A 554 2.97 2.50 28.66
C ASP A 554 2.09 3.72 28.32
N TYR A 555 0.84 3.49 27.93
CA TYR A 555 -0.13 4.50 27.53
C TYR A 555 -1.11 4.81 28.67
N GLY A 556 -1.99 5.78 28.44
CA GLY A 556 -2.97 6.25 29.43
C GLY A 556 -4.11 5.26 29.73
N ILE A 557 -3.80 4.00 30.03
CA ILE A 557 -4.75 2.95 30.41
C ILE A 557 -4.53 2.61 31.88
N SER A 558 -5.59 2.67 32.68
CA SER A 558 -5.58 2.27 34.08
C SER A 558 -6.17 0.88 34.25
N PHE A 559 -5.45 0.01 34.96
CA PHE A 559 -5.89 -1.33 35.34
C PHE A 559 -6.19 -1.35 36.85
N PRO A 560 -7.47 -1.26 37.29
CA PRO A 560 -7.85 -1.47 38.68
C PRO A 560 -7.39 -2.82 39.24
N SER A 561 -7.35 -3.85 38.39
CA SER A 561 -6.69 -5.13 38.64
C SER A 561 -5.92 -5.54 37.39
N SER A 562 -4.60 -5.62 37.50
CA SER A 562 -3.72 -5.94 36.37
C SER A 562 -3.27 -7.40 36.35
N THR A 563 -3.68 -8.21 37.33
CA THR A 563 -3.29 -9.63 37.39
C THR A 563 -4.49 -10.51 37.04
N ILE A 564 -4.29 -11.43 36.09
CA ILE A 564 -5.25 -12.46 35.68
C ILE A 564 -4.77 -13.82 36.18
N GLU A 565 -5.66 -14.59 36.80
CA GLU A 565 -5.36 -15.94 37.30
C GLU A 565 -6.04 -16.97 36.38
N PHE A 566 -5.28 -17.56 35.46
CA PHE A 566 -5.80 -18.55 34.52
C PHE A 566 -5.84 -19.98 35.10
N GLY A 567 -5.06 -20.24 36.15
CA GLY A 567 -5.12 -21.48 36.91
C GLY A 567 -4.24 -22.61 36.34
N GLU A 568 -4.79 -23.79 36.15
CA GLU A 568 -4.09 -24.98 35.66
C GLU A 568 -4.76 -25.45 34.37
N LEU A 569 -3.96 -25.80 33.36
CA LEU A 569 -4.42 -26.30 32.06
C LEU A 569 -3.61 -27.53 31.64
N ASP A 570 -4.30 -28.63 31.35
CA ASP A 570 -3.67 -29.76 30.64
C ASP A 570 -3.40 -29.40 29.18
N GLY A 571 -2.51 -30.14 28.53
CA GLY A 571 -2.25 -30.00 27.09
C GLY A 571 -3.53 -30.09 26.25
N GLY A 572 -3.71 -29.15 25.33
CA GLY A 572 -4.89 -29.01 24.47
C GLY A 572 -6.12 -28.40 25.14
N GLN A 573 -6.01 -27.85 26.36
CA GLN A 573 -7.13 -27.18 27.05
C GLN A 573 -7.05 -25.65 26.96
N SER A 574 -8.22 -25.02 27.09
CA SER A 574 -8.37 -23.57 27.23
C SER A 574 -8.95 -23.23 28.61
N SER A 575 -8.55 -22.08 29.16
CA SER A 575 -9.15 -21.51 30.37
C SER A 575 -10.59 -21.05 30.12
N PHE A 576 -11.31 -20.74 31.19
CA PHE A 576 -12.49 -19.89 31.08
C PHE A 576 -12.08 -18.46 30.73
N SER A 577 -13.01 -17.70 30.16
CA SER A 577 -12.86 -16.26 29.95
C SER A 577 -12.65 -15.51 31.25
N ASN A 578 -11.65 -14.62 31.25
CA ASN A 578 -11.38 -13.69 32.33
C ASN A 578 -11.68 -12.26 31.87
N PHE A 579 -12.35 -11.50 32.71
CA PHE A 579 -12.84 -10.16 32.39
C PHE A 579 -12.13 -9.13 33.25
N ILE A 580 -11.50 -8.14 32.61
CA ILE A 580 -10.73 -7.09 33.27
C ILE A 580 -11.30 -5.73 32.88
N GLU A 581 -11.80 -5.01 33.88
CA GLU A 581 -12.20 -3.60 33.72
C GLU A 581 -10.95 -2.74 33.55
N VAL A 582 -10.99 -1.81 32.60
CA VAL A 582 -9.95 -0.80 32.35
C VAL A 582 -10.60 0.57 32.15
N THR A 583 -9.85 1.63 32.44
CA THR A 583 -10.28 3.01 32.21
C THR A 583 -9.23 3.75 31.39
N LEU A 584 -9.67 4.44 30.34
CA LEU A 584 -8.83 5.22 29.45
C LEU A 584 -8.73 6.66 29.95
N SER A 585 -7.56 7.27 29.77
CA SER A 585 -7.34 8.69 30.03
C SER A 585 -8.03 9.54 28.97
N GLU A 586 -8.56 10.72 29.33
CA GLU A 586 -9.11 11.70 28.37
C GLU A 586 -8.05 12.18 27.35
N ASP A 587 -6.77 12.15 27.74
CA ASP A 587 -5.62 12.53 26.91
C ASP A 587 -4.98 11.33 26.15
N ILE A 588 -5.59 10.14 26.18
CA ILE A 588 -5.04 8.98 25.44
C ILE A 588 -5.03 9.27 23.94
N GLN A 589 -3.99 8.85 23.24
CA GLN A 589 -3.91 9.05 21.78
C GLN A 589 -4.91 8.14 21.06
N LEU A 590 -5.44 8.61 19.93
CA LEU A 590 -6.22 7.76 19.03
C LEU A 590 -5.33 6.76 18.26
N GLY A 591 -5.93 5.63 17.88
CA GLY A 591 -5.34 4.54 17.11
C GLY A 591 -5.16 3.26 17.92
N GLN A 592 -4.26 2.40 17.42
CA GLN A 592 -3.96 1.10 18.00
C GLN A 592 -3.03 1.26 19.21
N ILE A 593 -3.57 1.13 20.42
CA ILE A 593 -2.84 1.25 21.68
C ILE A 593 -2.40 -0.13 22.19
N PRO A 594 -1.09 -0.39 22.36
CA PRO A 594 -0.61 -1.68 22.82
C PRO A 594 -0.89 -1.91 24.31
N ILE A 595 -1.32 -3.13 24.61
CA ILE A 595 -1.42 -3.71 25.95
C ILE A 595 -0.54 -4.95 25.97
N GLU A 596 0.38 -5.00 26.91
CA GLU A 596 1.23 -6.17 27.15
C GLU A 596 0.61 -7.07 28.21
N LEU A 597 0.68 -8.37 27.98
CA LEU A 597 0.29 -9.43 28.90
C LEU A 597 1.49 -10.35 29.12
N GLU A 598 2.17 -10.20 30.25
CA GLU A 598 3.25 -11.09 30.67
C GLU A 598 2.65 -12.36 31.31
N ILE A 599 2.99 -13.53 30.79
CA ILE A 599 2.48 -14.82 31.24
C ILE A 599 3.57 -15.58 31.97
N THR A 600 3.26 -16.06 33.17
CA THR A 600 4.13 -16.97 33.92
C THR A 600 3.39 -18.25 34.30
N ALA A 601 4.08 -19.39 34.25
CA ALA A 601 3.56 -20.68 34.70
C ALA A 601 4.68 -21.61 35.18
N GLU A 602 4.30 -22.70 35.85
CA GLU A 602 5.20 -23.82 36.17
C GLU A 602 4.77 -25.06 35.40
N TYR A 603 5.72 -25.91 34.98
CA TYR A 603 5.40 -27.20 34.37
C TYR A 603 6.47 -28.25 34.66
N ILE A 604 6.11 -29.52 34.47
CA ILE A 604 7.01 -30.65 34.71
C ILE A 604 7.47 -31.21 33.37
N GLN A 605 8.78 -31.28 33.16
CA GLN A 605 9.39 -31.96 32.03
C GLN A 605 10.26 -33.10 32.55
N GLY A 606 9.91 -34.34 32.23
CA GLY A 606 10.55 -35.52 32.81
C GLY A 606 10.36 -35.59 34.33
N ASN A 607 11.40 -35.25 35.10
CA ASN A 607 11.35 -35.17 36.57
C ASN A 607 11.62 -33.77 37.13
N ASP A 608 11.86 -32.78 36.25
CA ASP A 608 12.28 -31.44 36.65
C ASP A 608 11.08 -30.48 36.59
N LEU A 609 10.95 -29.63 37.61
CA LEU A 609 10.00 -28.52 37.65
C LEU A 609 10.67 -27.31 36.98
N LEU A 610 10.07 -26.83 35.90
CA LEU A 610 10.54 -25.71 35.11
C LEU A 610 9.57 -24.54 35.19
N PHE A 611 10.09 -23.34 34.92
CA PHE A 611 9.32 -22.10 34.90
C PHE A 611 9.17 -21.64 33.45
N TYR A 612 7.95 -21.24 33.09
CA TYR A 612 7.59 -20.62 31.82
C TYR A 612 7.40 -19.13 32.03
N ASN A 613 7.95 -18.32 31.12
CA ASN A 613 7.73 -16.89 31.05
C ASN A 613 7.65 -16.47 29.59
N ASP A 614 6.64 -15.68 29.24
CA ASP A 614 6.38 -15.22 27.87
C ASP A 614 5.59 -13.91 27.91
N SER A 615 5.52 -13.16 26.81
CA SER A 615 4.72 -11.94 26.75
C SER A 615 3.99 -11.77 25.42
N TYR A 616 2.76 -11.27 25.50
CA TYR A 616 1.88 -11.03 24.36
C TYR A 616 1.50 -9.56 24.29
N THR A 617 1.56 -8.96 23.11
CA THR A 617 1.09 -7.60 22.88
C THR A 617 -0.22 -7.64 22.09
N PHE A 618 -1.27 -7.05 22.65
CA PHE A 618 -2.56 -6.86 21.99
C PHE A 618 -2.77 -5.39 21.68
N MET A 619 -3.49 -5.10 20.60
CA MET A 619 -3.80 -3.73 20.21
C MET A 619 -5.25 -3.42 20.57
N LEU A 620 -5.45 -2.33 21.29
CA LEU A 620 -6.75 -1.76 21.62
C LEU A 620 -7.00 -0.58 20.69
N ASP A 621 -8.05 -0.63 19.88
CA ASP A 621 -8.38 0.48 18.97
C ASP A 621 -9.13 1.56 19.73
N VAL A 622 -8.57 2.77 19.79
CA VAL A 622 -9.19 3.94 20.41
C VAL A 622 -9.48 4.95 19.32
N SER A 623 -10.73 5.38 19.17
CA SER A 623 -11.09 6.31 18.09
C SER A 623 -12.15 7.32 18.53
N LEU A 624 -12.46 8.26 17.65
CA LEU A 624 -13.62 9.15 17.75
C LEU A 624 -14.55 8.90 16.55
N ASN A 625 -14.50 7.72 15.93
CA ASN A 625 -15.37 7.44 14.80
C ASN A 625 -16.79 7.24 15.31
N GLN A 626 -17.78 7.78 14.60
CA GLN A 626 -19.17 7.38 14.80
C GLN A 626 -19.31 5.89 14.53
N SER A 627 -20.13 5.21 15.32
CA SER A 627 -20.43 3.78 15.11
C SER A 627 -20.88 3.51 13.67
N GLY A 628 -20.25 2.55 13.01
CA GLY A 628 -20.49 2.22 11.60
C GLY A 628 -19.64 2.98 10.57
N PHE A 629 -18.82 3.94 11.00
CA PHE A 629 -17.91 4.70 10.15
C PHE A 629 -16.43 4.42 10.50
N PRO A 630 -15.48 4.64 9.57
CA PRO A 630 -15.64 5.17 8.21
C PRO A 630 -16.22 4.16 7.21
N ASN A 631 -16.87 4.67 6.17
CA ASN A 631 -17.37 3.88 5.05
C ASN A 631 -16.45 4.01 3.83
N GLU A 632 -15.75 2.94 3.48
CA GLU A 632 -14.85 2.95 2.32
C GLU A 632 -15.58 3.03 0.98
N THR A 633 -15.00 3.74 0.03
CA THR A 633 -15.47 3.91 -1.34
C THR A 633 -14.31 3.75 -2.33
N SER A 634 -14.60 3.44 -3.59
CA SER A 634 -13.58 3.26 -4.61
C SER A 634 -13.20 4.56 -5.35
N PHE A 635 -13.90 5.67 -5.08
CA PHE A 635 -13.76 6.92 -5.81
C PHE A 635 -13.90 8.13 -4.88
N PRO A 636 -13.21 9.25 -5.18
CA PRO A 636 -13.28 10.45 -4.37
C PRO A 636 -14.70 11.00 -4.18
N ILE A 637 -15.01 11.33 -2.93
CA ILE A 637 -16.24 12.01 -2.52
C ILE A 637 -15.92 13.51 -2.43
N SER A 638 -16.14 14.24 -3.52
CA SER A 638 -15.90 15.69 -3.55
C SER A 638 -17.09 16.52 -3.10
N SER A 639 -18.30 15.96 -3.15
CA SER A 639 -19.49 16.69 -2.72
C SER A 639 -19.51 16.81 -1.20
N SER A 640 -19.77 18.00 -0.68
CA SER A 640 -20.15 18.15 0.72
C SER A 640 -21.48 17.44 0.99
N PRO A 641 -21.59 16.68 2.08
CA PRO A 641 -22.81 15.98 2.45
C PRO A 641 -24.01 16.91 2.70
N ILE A 642 -25.20 16.33 2.65
CA ILE A 642 -26.46 16.89 3.19
C ILE A 642 -27.21 15.80 3.95
N MET A 643 -28.09 16.21 4.88
CA MET A 643 -28.99 15.30 5.60
C MET A 643 -30.40 15.39 5.02
N ILE A 644 -30.94 14.26 4.54
CA ILE A 644 -32.31 14.16 3.99
C ILE A 644 -32.94 12.87 4.52
N ASN A 645 -34.19 12.93 4.95
CA ASN A 645 -34.95 11.75 5.34
C ASN A 645 -35.56 11.14 4.07
N ILE A 646 -34.99 10.03 3.58
CA ILE A 646 -35.37 9.41 2.29
C ILE A 646 -36.19 8.14 2.46
N ASP A 647 -36.37 7.66 3.69
CA ASP A 647 -37.16 6.46 3.98
C ASP A 647 -38.35 6.70 4.93
N ASN A 648 -38.54 7.96 5.33
CA ASN A 648 -39.59 8.46 6.22
C ASN A 648 -39.56 7.78 7.60
N ASP A 649 -38.37 7.59 8.16
CA ASP A 649 -38.18 7.27 9.57
C ASP A 649 -37.99 8.56 10.42
N ASN A 650 -37.43 8.46 11.63
CA ASN A 650 -37.22 9.66 12.47
C ASN A 650 -35.86 10.31 12.24
N ASP A 651 -34.94 9.59 11.58
CA ASP A 651 -33.57 9.97 11.39
C ASP A 651 -33.42 10.57 9.98
N LYS A 652 -32.23 11.08 9.67
CA LYS A 652 -31.92 11.58 8.33
C LYS A 652 -30.70 10.85 7.81
N GLU A 653 -30.73 10.52 6.53
CA GLU A 653 -29.64 9.84 5.88
C GLU A 653 -28.62 10.84 5.35
N ILE A 654 -27.35 10.43 5.36
CA ILE A 654 -26.26 11.19 4.77
C ILE A 654 -26.28 10.98 3.26
N ILE A 655 -26.57 12.03 2.50
CA ILE A 655 -26.52 12.00 1.04
C ILE A 655 -25.21 12.59 0.53
N ILE A 656 -24.49 11.81 -0.29
CA ILE A 656 -23.24 12.23 -0.94
C ILE A 656 -23.23 11.85 -2.42
N ALA A 657 -22.33 12.47 -3.16
CA ALA A 657 -22.01 12.16 -4.54
C ALA A 657 -20.50 12.08 -4.78
N ASP A 658 -20.10 11.27 -5.77
CA ASP A 658 -18.68 10.96 -5.98
C ASP A 658 -18.23 10.98 -7.44
N TYR A 659 -16.93 10.73 -7.63
CA TYR A 659 -16.30 10.68 -8.93
C TYR A 659 -16.62 9.42 -9.76
N ASP A 660 -17.31 8.43 -9.21
CA ASP A 660 -17.94 7.34 -9.98
C ASP A 660 -19.23 7.81 -10.67
N GLY A 661 -19.70 9.02 -10.33
CA GLY A 661 -20.99 9.52 -10.80
C GLY A 661 -22.17 8.94 -10.04
N LYS A 662 -21.95 8.44 -8.82
CA LYS A 662 -23.01 7.86 -8.00
C LYS A 662 -23.45 8.83 -6.92
N VAL A 663 -24.76 8.89 -6.70
CA VAL A 663 -25.38 9.48 -5.50
C VAL A 663 -25.65 8.34 -4.52
N ARG A 664 -25.14 8.45 -3.29
CA ARG A 664 -25.26 7.42 -2.25
C ARG A 664 -25.96 8.01 -1.04
N ALA A 665 -26.59 7.12 -0.29
CA ALA A 665 -27.21 7.40 0.99
C ALA A 665 -26.69 6.40 2.04
N TYR A 666 -26.46 6.90 3.26
CA TYR A 666 -26.02 6.12 4.42
C TYR A 666 -26.92 6.45 5.60
N ASN A 667 -27.32 5.42 6.34
CA ASN A 667 -28.03 5.56 7.61
C ASN A 667 -27.08 6.10 8.69
N THR A 668 -27.66 6.52 9.82
CA THR A 668 -26.93 7.00 11.01
C THR A 668 -25.99 5.94 11.60
N ASP A 669 -26.32 4.65 11.47
CA ASP A 669 -25.49 3.51 11.88
C ASP A 669 -24.39 3.12 10.86
N GLY A 670 -24.17 3.96 9.83
CA GLY A 670 -23.21 3.73 8.76
C GLY A 670 -23.61 2.67 7.74
N SER A 671 -24.74 2.00 7.88
CA SER A 671 -25.20 1.06 6.86
C SER A 671 -25.59 1.78 5.57
N VAL A 672 -25.24 1.18 4.42
CA VAL A 672 -25.54 1.73 3.11
C VAL A 672 -27.03 1.54 2.80
N VAL A 673 -27.68 2.60 2.34
CA VAL A 673 -29.05 2.50 1.81
C VAL A 673 -29.00 1.94 0.40
N GLU A 674 -29.54 0.72 0.23
CA GLU A 674 -29.70 0.06 -1.06
C GLU A 674 -31.17 -0.20 -1.35
N ASP A 675 -31.72 0.55 -2.30
CA ASP A 675 -33.13 0.45 -2.67
C ASP A 675 -33.33 0.62 -4.19
N SER A 676 -34.54 1.00 -4.63
CA SER A 676 -34.79 1.21 -6.05
C SER A 676 -34.15 2.49 -6.63
N VAL A 677 -33.66 3.39 -5.77
CA VAL A 677 -33.08 4.68 -6.13
C VAL A 677 -31.58 4.68 -5.86
N TYR A 678 -31.15 4.26 -4.67
CA TYR A 678 -29.77 4.33 -4.21
C TYR A 678 -29.03 2.99 -4.31
N PRO A 679 -27.72 3.02 -4.66
CA PRO A 679 -27.02 4.18 -5.20
C PRO A 679 -27.52 4.56 -6.61
N TYR A 680 -27.79 5.85 -6.83
CA TYR A 680 -28.23 6.32 -8.15
C TYR A 680 -27.03 6.59 -9.03
N GLN A 681 -27.00 6.00 -10.24
CA GLN A 681 -25.89 6.13 -11.18
C GLN A 681 -26.17 7.16 -12.28
N THR A 682 -25.36 8.21 -12.33
CA THR A 682 -25.28 9.13 -13.48
C THR A 682 -24.29 8.61 -14.53
N GLU A 683 -24.20 9.23 -15.70
CA GLU A 683 -23.35 8.71 -16.79
C GLU A 683 -21.88 9.19 -16.72
N ASN A 684 -21.53 10.02 -15.72
CA ASN A 684 -20.18 10.58 -15.52
C ASN A 684 -19.99 11.13 -14.10
N GLN A 685 -18.78 11.58 -13.77
CA GLN A 685 -18.39 12.05 -12.44
C GLN A 685 -19.24 13.23 -11.93
N ILE A 686 -19.48 13.29 -10.62
CA ILE A 686 -20.11 14.42 -9.94
C ILE A 686 -19.02 15.18 -9.17
N TRP A 687 -18.91 16.49 -9.39
CA TRP A 687 -17.83 17.31 -8.81
C TRP A 687 -18.35 18.31 -7.78
N GLY A 688 -19.50 18.95 -8.09
CA GLY A 688 -20.14 19.91 -7.21
C GLY A 688 -20.84 19.24 -6.03
N SER A 689 -21.05 20.02 -4.96
CA SER A 689 -21.84 19.61 -3.81
C SER A 689 -23.34 19.56 -4.17
N ILE A 690 -24.12 18.89 -3.33
CA ILE A 690 -25.58 18.78 -3.48
C ILE A 690 -26.24 20.02 -2.83
N ALA A 691 -27.29 20.55 -3.45
CA ALA A 691 -28.16 21.57 -2.88
C ALA A 691 -29.56 21.01 -2.64
N SER A 692 -30.22 21.43 -1.57
CA SER A 692 -31.57 21.00 -1.21
C SER A 692 -32.46 22.14 -0.70
N ALA A 693 -33.74 22.03 -1.01
CA ALA A 693 -34.83 22.91 -0.59
C ALA A 693 -36.16 22.21 -0.86
N ASP A 694 -37.24 22.64 -0.24
CA ASP A 694 -38.58 22.44 -0.77
C ASP A 694 -38.76 23.41 -1.96
N ILE A 695 -38.55 22.94 -3.20
CA ILE A 695 -38.44 23.78 -4.40
C ILE A 695 -39.82 24.15 -4.93
N ASP A 696 -40.80 23.25 -4.83
CA ASP A 696 -42.17 23.47 -5.29
C ASP A 696 -43.19 23.81 -4.18
N LEU A 697 -42.72 23.96 -2.95
CA LEU A 697 -43.49 24.35 -1.76
C LEU A 697 -44.57 23.32 -1.37
N ASP A 698 -44.27 22.02 -1.54
CA ASP A 698 -45.16 20.91 -1.20
C ASP A 698 -44.91 20.27 0.18
N GLU A 699 -43.99 20.84 0.96
CA GLU A 699 -43.49 20.37 2.26
C GLU A 699 -42.61 19.09 2.18
N VAL A 700 -42.19 18.67 0.98
CA VAL A 700 -41.21 17.59 0.76
C VAL A 700 -39.87 18.21 0.35
N MET A 701 -38.77 17.75 0.95
CA MET A 701 -37.45 18.26 0.57
C MET A 701 -37.00 17.67 -0.77
N ASP A 702 -36.67 18.55 -1.71
CA ASP A 702 -35.97 18.22 -2.95
C ASP A 702 -34.45 18.39 -2.81
N TYR A 703 -33.71 17.70 -3.66
CA TYR A 703 -32.29 17.95 -3.82
C TYR A 703 -31.80 17.72 -5.26
N VAL A 704 -30.75 18.45 -5.62
CA VAL A 704 -30.26 18.55 -7.00
C VAL A 704 -28.78 18.23 -7.13
N VAL A 705 -28.44 17.50 -8.20
CA VAL A 705 -27.10 16.98 -8.45
C VAL A 705 -26.66 17.30 -9.88
N GLY A 706 -25.55 18.03 -10.04
CA GLY A 706 -24.95 18.33 -11.34
C GLY A 706 -23.86 17.32 -11.72
N SER A 707 -23.96 16.70 -12.90
CA SER A 707 -22.97 15.74 -13.39
C SER A 707 -22.20 16.22 -14.63
N LYS A 708 -20.97 15.71 -14.78
CA LYS A 708 -20.16 15.89 -15.98
C LYS A 708 -20.68 15.13 -17.20
N ASP A 709 -21.80 14.43 -17.09
CA ASP A 709 -22.55 13.91 -18.25
C ASP A 709 -23.43 14.97 -18.92
N LYS A 710 -23.37 16.22 -18.42
CA LYS A 710 -24.15 17.39 -18.85
C LYS A 710 -25.59 17.43 -18.36
N HIS A 711 -25.98 16.55 -17.46
CA HIS A 711 -27.32 16.54 -16.88
C HIS A 711 -27.33 17.07 -15.46
N LEU A 712 -28.39 17.81 -15.15
CA LEU A 712 -28.81 18.11 -13.79
C LEU A 712 -29.88 17.08 -13.41
N TYR A 713 -29.71 16.42 -12.27
CA TYR A 713 -30.63 15.43 -11.74
C TYR A 713 -31.39 16.00 -10.54
N LEU A 714 -32.70 15.77 -10.48
CA LEU A 714 -33.57 16.17 -9.38
C LEU A 714 -34.15 14.95 -8.70
N PHE A 715 -34.17 15.03 -7.38
CA PHE A 715 -34.66 14.03 -6.46
C PHE A 715 -35.48 14.71 -5.38
N ASN A 716 -36.28 13.95 -4.67
CA ASN A 716 -36.87 14.34 -3.39
C ASN A 716 -36.77 13.20 -2.37
N GLU A 717 -37.34 13.38 -1.19
CA GLU A 717 -37.45 12.34 -0.15
C GLU A 717 -38.09 11.02 -0.64
N LEU A 718 -38.84 11.05 -1.76
CA LEU A 718 -39.48 9.87 -2.35
C LEU A 718 -38.64 9.22 -3.47
N GLY A 719 -37.49 9.80 -3.83
CA GLY A 719 -36.55 9.27 -4.81
C GLY A 719 -36.29 10.16 -6.03
N TYR A 720 -35.84 9.55 -7.12
CA TYR A 720 -35.53 10.26 -8.37
C TYR A 720 -36.79 10.80 -9.06
N ILE A 721 -36.78 12.09 -9.41
CA ILE A 721 -37.88 12.79 -10.11
C ILE A 721 -37.61 12.81 -11.62
N ASP A 722 -36.61 13.57 -12.07
CA ASP A 722 -36.27 13.74 -13.50
C ASP A 722 -34.84 14.29 -13.69
N ARG A 723 -34.41 14.41 -14.95
CA ARG A 723 -33.14 15.03 -15.33
C ARG A 723 -33.30 16.02 -16.48
N TYR A 724 -32.50 17.08 -16.46
CA TYR A 724 -32.46 18.09 -17.51
C TYR A 724 -31.11 18.08 -18.25
N ASP A 725 -31.13 17.97 -19.58
CA ASP A 725 -29.93 18.08 -20.42
C ASP A 725 -29.54 19.55 -20.61
N THR A 726 -28.43 19.95 -19.99
CA THR A 726 -27.92 21.32 -20.06
C THR A 726 -27.06 21.56 -21.31
N ASP A 727 -26.70 20.53 -22.07
CA ASP A 727 -25.72 20.54 -23.17
C ASP A 727 -24.33 21.06 -22.76
N THR A 728 -24.01 21.11 -21.47
CA THR A 728 -22.70 21.58 -20.96
C THR A 728 -22.26 20.81 -19.72
N PHE A 729 -20.97 20.51 -19.60
CA PHE A 729 -20.41 19.90 -18.39
C PHE A 729 -20.70 20.75 -17.14
N LEU A 730 -21.18 20.11 -16.09
CA LEU A 730 -21.50 20.71 -14.80
C LEU A 730 -20.40 20.29 -13.81
N LEU A 731 -19.59 21.26 -13.37
CA LEU A 731 -18.51 21.03 -12.40
C LEU A 731 -18.81 21.70 -11.06
N GLY A 732 -19.51 22.83 -11.10
CA GLY A 732 -19.82 23.61 -9.91
C GLY A 732 -21.05 23.12 -9.16
N THR A 733 -21.17 23.60 -7.92
CA THR A 733 -22.32 23.35 -7.05
C THR A 733 -23.53 24.16 -7.54
N PRO A 734 -24.72 23.54 -7.71
CA PRO A 734 -25.97 24.26 -7.95
C PRO A 734 -26.34 25.13 -6.74
N ALA A 735 -27.06 26.22 -6.99
CA ALA A 735 -27.68 27.05 -5.96
C ALA A 735 -29.19 27.08 -6.17
N ILE A 736 -29.95 27.19 -5.08
CA ILE A 736 -31.41 27.27 -5.11
C ILE A 736 -31.85 28.61 -4.52
N GLY A 737 -32.69 29.35 -5.24
CA GLY A 737 -33.18 30.66 -4.82
C GLY A 737 -34.32 31.15 -5.71
N ASN A 738 -34.98 32.22 -5.30
CA ASN A 738 -36.11 32.78 -6.04
C ASN A 738 -35.60 33.89 -6.95
N ILE A 739 -35.61 33.69 -8.26
CA ILE A 739 -35.11 34.66 -9.24
C ILE A 739 -36.23 35.25 -10.11
N ASP A 740 -37.49 34.89 -9.86
CA ASP A 740 -38.63 35.44 -10.59
C ASP A 740 -39.77 35.95 -9.67
N ASN A 741 -41.02 36.04 -10.15
CA ASN A 741 -42.10 36.65 -9.36
C ASN A 741 -43.01 35.63 -8.67
N ASP A 742 -42.84 34.33 -8.94
CA ASP A 742 -43.60 33.30 -8.26
C ASP A 742 -42.91 32.89 -6.94
N PRO A 743 -43.64 32.30 -5.98
CA PRO A 743 -43.07 31.95 -4.68
C PRO A 743 -42.23 30.66 -4.71
N GLU A 744 -42.38 29.83 -5.74
CA GLU A 744 -41.56 28.63 -5.97
C GLU A 744 -40.07 29.03 -6.12
N LEU A 745 -39.17 28.04 -6.00
CA LEU A 745 -37.73 28.27 -6.11
C LEU A 745 -37.18 27.75 -7.44
N GLU A 746 -36.09 28.38 -7.89
CA GLU A 746 -35.39 27.99 -9.09
C GLU A 746 -34.07 27.30 -8.76
N ILE A 747 -33.63 26.42 -9.67
CA ILE A 747 -32.34 25.76 -9.62
C ILE A 747 -31.39 26.47 -10.59
N ILE A 748 -30.32 27.05 -10.06
CA ILE A 748 -29.33 27.79 -10.82
C ILE A 748 -28.03 26.97 -10.89
N ILE A 749 -27.52 26.75 -12.10
CA ILE A 749 -26.23 26.06 -12.31
C ILE A 749 -25.45 26.61 -13.51
N ALA A 750 -24.12 26.59 -13.40
CA ALA A 750 -23.22 27.10 -14.43
C ALA A 750 -22.58 26.00 -15.28
N GLY A 751 -22.40 26.28 -16.56
CA GLY A 751 -21.73 25.41 -17.53
C GLY A 751 -20.22 25.67 -17.66
N TYR A 752 -19.45 24.58 -17.84
CA TYR A 752 -17.99 24.63 -17.98
C TYR A 752 -17.47 24.25 -19.39
N SER A 753 -18.36 24.00 -20.35
CA SER A 753 -17.95 23.60 -21.72
C SER A 753 -17.47 24.79 -22.56
N GLY A 754 -16.71 24.52 -23.63
CA GLY A 754 -16.30 25.53 -24.59
C GLY A 754 -17.45 26.01 -25.49
N GLY A 755 -17.24 27.12 -26.22
CA GLY A 755 -18.23 27.65 -27.16
C GLY A 755 -19.52 28.08 -26.45
N ASP A 756 -20.67 27.63 -26.97
CA ASP A 756 -22.01 27.93 -26.44
C ASP A 756 -22.29 27.26 -25.08
N GLY A 757 -21.36 26.44 -24.58
CA GLY A 757 -21.45 25.83 -23.25
C GLY A 757 -21.11 26.74 -22.07
N ARG A 758 -20.65 27.96 -22.34
CA ARG A 758 -20.26 29.00 -21.37
C ARG A 758 -21.47 29.84 -20.97
N LYS A 759 -22.37 29.21 -20.21
CA LYS A 759 -23.71 29.72 -19.92
C LYS A 759 -24.14 29.41 -18.49
N ILE A 760 -25.10 30.17 -17.99
CA ILE A 760 -25.85 29.88 -16.78
C ILE A 760 -27.22 29.33 -17.20
N ILE A 761 -27.68 28.31 -16.49
CA ILE A 761 -29.00 27.72 -16.61
C ILE A 761 -29.75 28.00 -15.32
N ALA A 762 -30.99 28.45 -15.43
CA ALA A 762 -31.94 28.50 -14.32
C ALA A 762 -33.22 27.76 -14.73
N LEU A 763 -33.68 26.88 -13.85
CA LEU A 763 -34.84 26.00 -14.08
C LEU A 763 -35.86 26.21 -12.96
N ASN A 764 -37.14 26.23 -13.33
CA ASN A 764 -38.24 26.14 -12.37
C ASN A 764 -38.29 24.73 -11.77
N HIS A 765 -39.08 24.57 -10.71
CA HIS A 765 -39.34 23.28 -10.06
C HIS A 765 -39.79 22.16 -11.04
N ASP A 766 -40.49 22.51 -12.12
CA ASP A 766 -40.96 21.58 -13.16
C ASP A 766 -39.93 21.31 -14.28
N MET A 767 -38.66 21.69 -14.08
CA MET A 767 -37.56 21.58 -15.05
C MET A 767 -37.71 22.42 -16.32
N THR A 768 -38.67 23.36 -16.37
CA THR A 768 -38.74 24.33 -17.47
C THR A 768 -37.75 25.47 -17.25
N LEU A 769 -37.26 26.07 -18.34
CA LEU A 769 -36.35 27.20 -18.26
C LEU A 769 -37.07 28.45 -17.75
N VAL A 770 -36.43 29.12 -16.80
CA VAL A 770 -36.81 30.47 -16.37
C VAL A 770 -36.68 31.44 -17.55
N SER A 771 -37.60 32.40 -17.65
CA SER A 771 -37.60 33.38 -18.74
C SER A 771 -36.29 34.17 -18.79
N GLY A 772 -35.56 34.07 -19.90
CA GLY A 772 -34.26 34.73 -20.08
C GLY A 772 -33.08 33.75 -20.05
N TYR A 773 -33.30 32.50 -19.66
CA TYR A 773 -32.29 31.44 -19.62
C TYR A 773 -32.41 30.47 -20.82
N PRO A 774 -31.29 29.81 -21.23
CA PRO A 774 -29.95 29.95 -20.68
C PRO A 774 -29.30 31.30 -21.02
N MET A 775 -28.54 31.83 -20.08
CA MET A 775 -27.81 33.09 -20.23
C MET A 775 -26.38 32.83 -20.66
N PHE A 776 -25.96 33.35 -21.80
CA PHE A 776 -24.59 33.15 -22.32
C PHE A 776 -23.64 34.21 -21.76
N ILE A 777 -22.71 33.77 -20.91
CA ILE A 777 -21.69 34.62 -20.31
C ILE A 777 -20.47 34.75 -21.23
N GLY A 778 -20.14 33.68 -21.97
CA GLY A 778 -18.97 33.65 -22.85
C GLY A 778 -17.66 33.27 -22.16
N GLU A 779 -17.70 33.10 -20.84
CA GLU A 779 -16.59 32.71 -19.96
C GLU A 779 -16.95 31.42 -19.20
N LYS A 780 -15.95 30.62 -18.79
CA LYS A 780 -16.20 29.39 -18.03
C LYS A 780 -16.33 29.68 -16.56
N ILE A 781 -17.24 28.97 -15.88
CA ILE A 781 -17.52 29.09 -14.45
C ILE A 781 -17.28 27.72 -13.80
N LYS A 782 -16.30 27.61 -12.89
CA LYS A 782 -15.81 26.31 -12.37
C LYS A 782 -16.50 25.84 -11.09
N LYS A 783 -16.71 26.71 -10.08
CA LYS A 783 -17.08 26.31 -8.71
C LYS A 783 -18.56 26.41 -8.34
N GLY A 784 -19.25 27.49 -8.68
CA GLY A 784 -20.66 27.67 -8.30
C GLY A 784 -21.08 29.14 -8.27
N ILE A 785 -22.39 29.36 -8.12
CA ILE A 785 -23.03 30.68 -8.08
C ILE A 785 -23.49 30.97 -6.65
N SER A 786 -23.50 32.24 -6.26
CA SER A 786 -24.07 32.72 -4.99
C SER A 786 -25.23 33.64 -5.26
N LEU A 787 -26.19 33.66 -4.34
CA LEU A 787 -27.51 34.27 -4.52
C LEU A 787 -27.82 35.23 -3.37
N ALA A 788 -28.25 36.45 -3.71
CA ALA A 788 -28.81 37.43 -2.76
C ALA A 788 -29.55 38.55 -3.52
N ASP A 789 -30.55 39.18 -2.91
CA ASP A 789 -31.23 40.35 -3.46
C ASP A 789 -30.40 41.64 -3.29
N PHE A 790 -29.62 42.01 -4.31
CA PHE A 790 -28.77 43.21 -4.27
C PHE A 790 -29.55 44.49 -4.55
N ASN A 791 -30.68 44.41 -5.27
CA ASN A 791 -31.43 45.59 -5.71
C ASN A 791 -32.72 45.86 -4.90
N GLY A 792 -33.03 45.00 -3.92
CA GLY A 792 -34.14 45.12 -2.98
C GLY A 792 -35.50 44.88 -3.61
N ASN A 793 -35.59 44.11 -4.70
CA ASN A 793 -36.84 43.82 -5.41
C ASN A 793 -37.57 42.56 -4.92
N GLY A 794 -36.98 41.84 -3.97
CA GLY A 794 -37.51 40.60 -3.39
C GLY A 794 -37.08 39.33 -4.14
N LYS A 795 -36.12 39.41 -5.04
CA LYS A 795 -35.59 38.29 -5.82
C LYS A 795 -34.08 38.24 -5.75
N ASP A 796 -33.54 37.04 -5.88
CA ASP A 796 -32.13 36.76 -5.82
C ASP A 796 -31.41 37.14 -7.11
N ASP A 797 -30.32 37.88 -6.96
CA ASP A 797 -29.35 38.21 -8.00
C ASP A 797 -28.15 37.24 -7.93
N LEU A 798 -27.39 37.13 -9.02
CA LEU A 798 -26.36 36.11 -9.20
C LEU A 798 -24.95 36.68 -9.08
N VAL A 799 -24.13 36.05 -8.25
CA VAL A 799 -22.68 36.35 -8.11
C VAL A 799 -21.85 35.12 -8.44
N PHE A 800 -20.85 35.27 -9.31
CA PHE A 800 -19.97 34.17 -9.70
C PHE A 800 -18.62 34.63 -10.24
N GLY A 801 -17.63 33.75 -10.19
CA GLY A 801 -16.29 33.95 -10.73
C GLY A 801 -16.03 33.14 -12.00
N THR A 802 -15.07 33.57 -12.82
CA THR A 802 -14.74 32.94 -14.11
C THR A 802 -13.27 32.58 -14.30
N ASP A 803 -13.01 31.72 -15.30
CA ASP A 803 -11.65 31.39 -15.80
C ASP A 803 -10.97 32.54 -16.57
N ASP A 804 -11.68 33.65 -16.81
CA ASP A 804 -11.19 34.84 -17.54
C ASP A 804 -10.98 36.03 -16.58
N ASP A 805 -10.65 35.73 -15.32
CA ASP A 805 -10.25 36.66 -14.26
C ASP A 805 -11.36 37.65 -13.82
N ASN A 806 -12.63 37.29 -14.01
CA ASN A 806 -13.76 38.18 -13.71
C ASN A 806 -14.63 37.66 -12.56
N ILE A 807 -15.11 38.58 -11.74
CA ILE A 807 -16.22 38.41 -10.80
C ILE A 807 -17.42 39.15 -11.38
N TYR A 808 -18.56 38.48 -11.51
CA TYR A 808 -19.80 39.03 -12.01
C TYR A 808 -20.81 39.24 -10.88
N LEU A 809 -21.60 40.30 -11.00
CA LEU A 809 -22.90 40.48 -10.36
C LEU A 809 -23.93 40.73 -11.48
N ILE A 810 -24.94 39.87 -11.57
CA ILE A 810 -26.00 39.95 -12.58
C ILE A 810 -27.34 39.95 -11.84
N TYR A 811 -28.19 40.93 -12.16
CA TYR A 811 -29.51 41.03 -11.56
C TYR A 811 -30.46 39.92 -12.07
N ASP A 812 -31.55 39.67 -11.34
CA ASP A 812 -32.62 38.71 -11.69
C ASP A 812 -33.12 38.85 -13.13
N ASP A 813 -33.14 40.08 -13.66
CA ASP A 813 -33.57 40.40 -15.03
C ASP A 813 -32.52 40.13 -16.12
N GLY A 814 -31.34 39.64 -15.72
CA GLY A 814 -30.21 39.32 -16.58
C GLY A 814 -29.32 40.51 -16.95
N THR A 815 -29.55 41.69 -16.37
CA THR A 815 -28.66 42.84 -16.56
C THR A 815 -27.43 42.74 -15.67
N VAL A 816 -26.25 43.02 -16.23
CA VAL A 816 -25.01 43.10 -15.44
C VAL A 816 -25.05 44.37 -14.60
N ALA A 817 -24.79 44.25 -13.29
CA ALA A 817 -24.82 45.37 -12.37
C ALA A 817 -23.74 46.43 -12.69
N ASP A 818 -24.01 47.67 -12.32
CA ASP A 818 -23.06 48.77 -12.52
C ASP A 818 -21.75 48.47 -11.77
N GLY A 819 -20.62 48.61 -12.47
CA GLY A 819 -19.29 48.29 -11.91
C GLY A 819 -18.82 46.85 -12.17
N PHE A 820 -19.66 45.99 -12.75
CA PHE A 820 -19.33 44.60 -13.07
C PHE A 820 -19.23 44.33 -14.60
N PRO A 821 -18.49 43.29 -15.03
CA PRO A 821 -17.64 42.43 -14.22
C PRO A 821 -16.46 43.18 -13.59
N TYR A 822 -16.10 42.78 -12.37
CA TYR A 822 -14.89 43.22 -11.69
C TYR A 822 -13.73 42.30 -12.08
N GLN A 823 -12.65 42.87 -12.63
CA GLN A 823 -11.50 42.11 -13.11
C GLN A 823 -10.40 41.98 -12.04
N THR A 824 -10.02 40.76 -11.70
CA THR A 824 -8.90 40.39 -10.82
C THR A 824 -7.61 40.15 -11.63
N GLY A 825 -6.54 39.68 -10.97
CA GLY A 825 -5.25 39.40 -11.61
C GLY A 825 -5.10 38.00 -12.23
N ASP A 826 -5.94 37.05 -11.81
CA ASP A 826 -6.02 35.68 -12.34
C ASP A 826 -7.41 35.09 -12.00
N LYS A 827 -7.62 33.81 -12.32
CA LYS A 827 -8.88 33.08 -12.28
C LYS A 827 -9.52 33.06 -10.90
N ILE A 828 -10.84 33.05 -10.90
CA ILE A 828 -11.65 32.87 -9.69
C ILE A 828 -12.03 31.40 -9.56
N HIS A 829 -11.19 30.63 -8.86
CA HIS A 829 -11.41 29.20 -8.60
C HIS A 829 -11.96 28.92 -7.20
N SER A 830 -12.40 29.95 -6.47
CA SER A 830 -13.30 29.82 -5.31
C SER A 830 -14.76 30.06 -5.71
N SER A 831 -15.73 29.47 -5.00
CA SER A 831 -17.11 29.99 -5.10
C SER A 831 -17.18 31.29 -4.30
N PRO A 832 -17.68 32.41 -4.86
CA PRO A 832 -17.84 33.65 -4.09
C PRO A 832 -18.82 33.46 -2.92
N SER A 833 -18.73 34.31 -1.91
CA SER A 833 -19.69 34.38 -0.81
C SER A 833 -20.15 35.83 -0.62
N ILE A 834 -21.37 36.03 -0.13
CA ILE A 834 -22.01 37.34 -0.01
C ILE A 834 -22.26 37.62 1.47
N LEU A 835 -21.75 38.74 1.95
CA LEU A 835 -22.01 39.25 3.29
C LEU A 835 -22.97 40.45 3.19
N ASN A 836 -24.12 40.37 3.85
CA ASN A 836 -24.92 41.55 4.15
C ASN A 836 -24.43 42.14 5.49
N TYR A 837 -23.84 43.32 5.42
CA TYR A 837 -23.32 44.06 6.57
C TYR A 837 -24.14 45.34 6.74
N GLU A 838 -25.04 45.36 7.73
CA GLU A 838 -25.89 46.52 8.05
C GLU A 838 -26.72 47.05 6.85
N GLY A 839 -27.15 46.16 5.95
CA GLY A 839 -27.93 46.50 4.76
C GLY A 839 -27.10 46.80 3.50
N GLU A 840 -25.78 46.65 3.56
CA GLU A 840 -24.88 46.70 2.40
C GLU A 840 -24.35 45.31 2.05
N HIS A 841 -24.52 44.89 0.79
CA HIS A 841 -23.98 43.62 0.30
C HIS A 841 -22.52 43.77 -0.16
N ILE A 842 -21.66 42.90 0.38
CA ILE A 842 -20.24 42.79 0.06
C ILE A 842 -19.99 41.41 -0.56
N ILE A 843 -19.44 41.39 -1.76
CA ILE A 843 -19.03 40.17 -2.49
C ILE A 843 -17.59 39.82 -2.07
N ILE A 844 -17.41 38.60 -1.58
CA ILE A 844 -16.12 38.06 -1.16
C ILE A 844 -15.70 36.93 -2.10
N ALA A 845 -14.50 37.02 -2.69
CA ALA A 845 -13.99 35.98 -3.59
C ALA A 845 -12.47 35.82 -3.49
N GLY A 846 -12.00 34.57 -3.49
CA GLY A 846 -10.60 34.19 -3.61
C GLY A 846 -10.18 34.05 -5.07
N SER A 847 -8.94 34.38 -5.36
CA SER A 847 -8.38 34.39 -6.71
C SER A 847 -7.03 33.70 -6.76
N ASN A 848 -6.69 33.17 -7.94
CA ASN A 848 -5.40 32.53 -8.22
C ASN A 848 -4.26 33.57 -8.47
N ASP A 849 -4.52 34.84 -8.19
CA ASP A 849 -3.50 35.89 -8.08
C ASP A 849 -3.03 36.11 -6.63
N ASN A 850 -3.35 35.16 -5.75
CA ASN A 850 -3.02 35.14 -4.32
C ASN A 850 -3.75 36.21 -3.50
N HIS A 851 -4.89 36.73 -3.97
CA HIS A 851 -5.65 37.74 -3.23
C HIS A 851 -7.09 37.32 -2.92
N LEU A 852 -7.55 37.68 -1.71
CA LEU A 852 -8.96 37.70 -1.36
C LEU A 852 -9.49 39.12 -1.63
N TYR A 853 -10.59 39.20 -2.38
CA TYR A 853 -11.25 40.45 -2.75
C TYR A 853 -12.55 40.63 -1.97
N GLY A 854 -12.74 41.81 -1.39
CA GLY A 854 -14.04 42.30 -0.91
C GLY A 854 -14.54 43.44 -1.79
N ILE A 855 -15.66 43.26 -2.48
CA ILE A 855 -16.19 44.19 -3.49
C ILE A 855 -17.60 44.62 -3.09
N ASN A 856 -17.86 45.93 -3.11
CA ASN A 856 -19.19 46.46 -2.82
C ASN A 856 -20.15 46.24 -3.99
N SER A 857 -21.45 46.37 -3.73
CA SER A 857 -22.52 46.24 -4.73
C SER A 857 -22.41 47.21 -5.93
N ASP A 858 -21.66 48.30 -5.80
CA ASP A 858 -21.41 49.29 -6.87
C ASP A 858 -20.13 49.01 -7.69
N GLY A 859 -19.49 47.87 -7.45
CA GLY A 859 -18.23 47.44 -8.08
C GLY A 859 -16.97 48.12 -7.52
N SER A 860 -17.09 48.95 -6.47
CA SER A 860 -15.92 49.51 -5.80
C SER A 860 -15.23 48.47 -4.90
N LEU A 861 -13.90 48.46 -4.91
CA LEU A 861 -13.10 47.61 -4.03
C LEU A 861 -13.21 48.12 -2.59
N ARG A 862 -13.69 47.25 -1.67
CA ARG A 862 -13.74 47.52 -0.23
C ARG A 862 -12.40 47.21 0.43
N PHE A 863 -11.90 46.00 0.22
CA PHE A 863 -10.59 45.57 0.72
C PHE A 863 -9.97 44.51 -0.19
N MET A 864 -8.66 44.31 -0.04
CA MET A 864 -7.89 43.27 -0.70
C MET A 864 -6.87 42.72 0.30
N VAL A 865 -6.80 41.41 0.44
CA VAL A 865 -5.87 40.72 1.35
C VAL A 865 -4.95 39.82 0.53
N GLU A 866 -3.64 39.99 0.70
CA GLU A 866 -2.61 39.16 0.06
C GLU A 866 -2.37 37.89 0.89
N ALA A 867 -2.48 36.72 0.24
CA ALA A 867 -2.13 35.41 0.77
C ALA A 867 -0.79 34.92 0.20
N SER A 868 -0.31 33.76 0.64
CA SER A 868 0.97 33.24 0.17
C SER A 868 0.90 32.55 -1.20
N ASP A 869 -0.23 31.92 -1.51
CA ASP A 869 -0.52 31.27 -2.80
C ASP A 869 -2.01 31.39 -3.19
N ASN A 870 -2.43 30.69 -4.26
CA ASN A 870 -3.79 30.70 -4.79
C ASN A 870 -4.85 30.43 -3.71
N ILE A 871 -5.92 31.23 -3.72
CA ILE A 871 -7.06 31.05 -2.83
C ILE A 871 -8.19 30.35 -3.60
N GLU A 872 -8.23 29.02 -3.51
CA GLU A 872 -9.28 28.19 -4.13
C GLU A 872 -10.38 27.77 -3.14
N THR A 873 -10.18 28.00 -1.84
CA THR A 873 -11.20 27.73 -0.83
C THR A 873 -12.34 28.74 -0.93
N SER A 874 -13.58 28.26 -0.77
CA SER A 874 -14.73 29.17 -0.73
C SER A 874 -14.77 29.90 0.61
N PRO A 875 -14.91 31.24 0.64
CA PRO A 875 -14.91 32.01 1.89
C PRO A 875 -16.09 31.63 2.79
N SER A 876 -15.81 31.47 4.08
CA SER A 876 -16.82 31.17 5.11
C SER A 876 -16.93 32.31 6.11
N PHE A 877 -18.06 32.41 6.79
CA PHE A 877 -18.34 33.51 7.71
C PHE A 877 -18.55 33.03 9.13
N VAL A 878 -18.19 33.87 10.09
CA VAL A 878 -18.59 33.72 11.49
C VAL A 878 -18.80 35.08 12.13
N ASN A 879 -19.94 35.22 12.80
CA ASN A 879 -20.28 36.42 13.54
C ASN A 879 -19.72 36.27 14.97
N TYR A 880 -18.70 37.05 15.31
CA TYR A 880 -18.03 36.94 16.61
C TYR A 880 -17.54 38.31 17.09
N LEU A 881 -17.79 38.64 18.36
CA LEU A 881 -17.40 39.90 19.01
C LEU A 881 -17.71 41.15 18.14
N ASN A 882 -18.95 41.26 17.66
CA ASN A 882 -19.44 42.38 16.85
C ASN A 882 -18.75 42.58 15.49
N ASN A 883 -18.03 41.59 15.01
CA ASN A 883 -17.47 41.56 13.66
C ASN A 883 -17.97 40.33 12.93
N CYS A 884 -17.95 40.40 11.60
CA CYS A 884 -18.07 39.21 10.76
C CYS A 884 -16.67 38.86 10.28
N TYR A 885 -16.16 37.70 10.71
CA TYR A 885 -14.89 37.19 10.23
C TYR A 885 -15.10 36.29 9.03
N ILE A 886 -14.20 36.45 8.07
CA ILE A 886 -14.12 35.76 6.80
C ILE A 886 -12.95 34.80 6.90
N ILE A 887 -13.24 33.50 6.82
CA ILE A 887 -12.27 32.42 6.96
C ILE A 887 -11.99 31.81 5.58
N PHE A 888 -10.71 31.64 5.26
CA PHE A 888 -10.26 31.04 4.00
C PHE A 888 -8.86 30.43 4.13
N GLY A 889 -8.52 29.52 3.24
CA GLY A 889 -7.17 28.97 3.10
C GLY A 889 -6.59 29.09 1.70
N ASP A 890 -5.26 29.08 1.62
CA ASP A 890 -4.52 29.10 0.37
C ASP A 890 -3.88 27.75 0.02
N SER A 891 -3.28 27.68 -1.17
CA SER A 891 -2.68 26.46 -1.72
C SER A 891 -1.33 26.07 -1.12
N ASP A 892 -0.66 27.01 -0.42
CA ASP A 892 0.55 26.75 0.37
C ASP A 892 0.23 26.14 1.75
N GLY A 893 -1.06 26.08 2.12
CA GLY A 893 -1.52 25.47 3.36
C GLY A 893 -1.65 26.44 4.53
N TYR A 894 -1.77 27.75 4.25
CA TYR A 894 -2.09 28.73 5.28
C TYR A 894 -3.60 28.90 5.43
N LEU A 895 -4.06 28.97 6.68
CA LEU A 895 -5.40 29.38 7.08
C LEU A 895 -5.39 30.85 7.48
N TYR A 896 -6.43 31.59 7.09
CA TYR A 896 -6.60 33.02 7.30
C TYR A 896 -7.98 33.32 7.92
N ALA A 897 -8.02 34.37 8.74
CA ALA A 897 -9.25 34.97 9.24
C ALA A 897 -9.12 36.49 9.16
N VAL A 898 -10.07 37.16 8.49
CA VAL A 898 -10.09 38.63 8.33
C VAL A 898 -11.48 39.19 8.62
N ASN A 899 -11.61 40.38 9.16
CA ASN A 899 -12.91 41.01 9.37
C ASN A 899 -13.50 41.56 8.05
N GLN A 900 -14.70 42.13 8.14
CA GLN A 900 -15.44 42.76 7.02
C GLN A 900 -14.71 43.92 6.32
N ASP A 901 -13.62 44.42 6.91
CA ASP A 901 -12.78 45.48 6.34
C ASP A 901 -11.39 44.95 5.89
N GLY A 902 -11.20 43.63 5.87
CA GLY A 902 -9.97 42.96 5.43
C GLY A 902 -8.83 42.99 6.45
N GLN A 903 -9.11 43.31 7.71
CA GLN A 903 -8.12 43.30 8.77
C GLN A 903 -8.01 41.90 9.37
N MET A 904 -6.79 41.39 9.47
CA MET A 904 -6.50 40.05 9.98
C MET A 904 -6.84 39.90 11.46
N TYR A 905 -7.51 38.82 11.83
CA TYR A 905 -7.74 38.45 13.22
C TYR A 905 -6.40 38.06 13.89
N PRO A 906 -6.20 38.35 15.18
CA PRO A 906 -5.01 37.90 15.90
C PRO A 906 -4.75 36.40 15.73
N TYR A 907 -3.47 36.00 15.74
CA TYR A 907 -3.00 34.61 15.56
C TYR A 907 -3.05 34.04 14.13
N PHE A 908 -3.63 34.75 13.16
CA PHE A 908 -3.57 34.39 11.74
C PHE A 908 -2.44 35.12 10.99
N PRO A 909 -1.96 34.58 9.85
CA PRO A 909 -2.31 33.27 9.31
C PRO A 909 -1.66 32.11 10.06
N ILE A 910 -2.26 30.92 9.97
CA ILE A 910 -1.79 29.69 10.61
C ILE A 910 -1.25 28.74 9.54
N ASP A 911 -0.01 28.27 9.72
CA ASP A 911 0.62 27.30 8.83
C ASP A 911 0.17 25.87 9.18
N LEU A 912 -0.60 25.24 8.29
CA LEU A 912 -1.08 23.86 8.45
C LEU A 912 -0.14 22.83 7.82
N GLY A 913 0.78 23.26 6.95
CA GLY A 913 1.67 22.41 6.15
C GLY A 913 0.99 21.66 4.99
N SER A 914 -0.33 21.81 4.79
CA SER A 914 -1.09 21.22 3.68
C SER A 914 -2.33 22.05 3.34
N GLN A 915 -2.70 22.05 2.06
CA GLN A 915 -3.88 22.73 1.53
C GLN A 915 -5.18 22.17 2.13
N ILE A 916 -6.14 23.06 2.41
CA ILE A 916 -7.52 22.74 2.80
C ILE A 916 -8.31 22.23 1.57
N ALA A 917 -9.11 21.18 1.74
CA ALA A 917 -9.74 20.46 0.62
C ALA A 917 -10.72 21.31 -0.21
N GLU A 918 -11.67 22.01 0.42
CA GLU A 918 -12.71 22.78 -0.29
C GLU A 918 -13.08 24.09 0.44
N SER A 919 -13.41 24.03 1.72
CA SER A 919 -13.75 25.20 2.54
C SER A 919 -13.68 24.85 4.02
N VAL A 920 -13.67 25.88 4.86
CA VAL A 920 -13.73 25.78 6.32
C VAL A 920 -15.19 25.91 6.74
N VAL A 921 -15.65 25.09 7.67
CA VAL A 921 -16.96 25.28 8.31
C VAL A 921 -16.76 25.67 9.77
N VAL A 922 -17.77 26.29 10.36
CA VAL A 922 -17.70 26.86 11.70
C VAL A 922 -18.85 26.32 12.54
N SER A 923 -18.57 26.00 13.80
CA SER A 923 -19.56 25.62 14.82
C SER A 923 -19.01 26.02 16.20
N ASP A 924 -19.79 25.83 17.27
CA ASP A 924 -19.30 25.86 18.65
C ASP A 924 -19.37 24.44 19.22
N LEU A 925 -18.23 23.78 19.37
CA LEU A 925 -18.11 22.36 19.67
C LEU A 925 -18.34 22.03 21.14
N ASN A 926 -18.05 22.98 22.02
CA ASN A 926 -18.06 22.77 23.47
C ASN A 926 -19.03 23.73 24.20
N SER A 927 -19.83 24.47 23.44
CA SER A 927 -20.78 25.47 23.93
C SER A 927 -20.15 26.59 24.77
N ASP A 928 -18.88 26.92 24.52
CA ASP A 928 -18.17 27.99 25.23
C ASP A 928 -18.35 29.39 24.59
N SER A 929 -19.12 29.46 23.50
CA SER A 929 -19.39 30.64 22.68
C SER A 929 -18.15 31.21 21.95
N ILE A 930 -17.06 30.44 21.89
CA ILE A 930 -15.91 30.71 21.04
C ILE A 930 -16.06 29.85 19.79
N PRO A 931 -16.05 30.44 18.59
CA PRO A 931 -16.21 29.67 17.37
C PRO A 931 -15.04 28.72 17.09
N ASP A 932 -15.38 27.56 16.54
CA ASP A 932 -14.46 26.49 16.16
C ASP A 932 -14.50 26.24 14.66
N LEU A 933 -13.32 26.08 14.10
CA LEU A 933 -13.07 25.91 12.68
C LEU A 933 -12.82 24.43 12.38
N PHE A 934 -13.59 23.88 11.44
CA PHE A 934 -13.49 22.50 10.99
C PHE A 934 -13.13 22.42 9.52
N PHE A 935 -12.14 21.61 9.19
CA PHE A 935 -11.70 21.40 7.82
C PHE A 935 -10.82 20.17 7.66
N GLY A 936 -10.97 19.53 6.50
CA GLY A 936 -10.06 18.47 6.05
C GLY A 936 -8.95 19.01 5.14
N THR A 937 -7.75 18.45 5.23
CA THR A 937 -6.61 18.78 4.38
C THR A 937 -6.28 17.69 3.36
N GLN A 938 -5.56 18.05 2.31
CA GLN A 938 -5.14 17.13 1.24
C GLN A 938 -4.08 16.10 1.67
N ASP A 939 -3.43 16.27 2.83
CA ASP A 939 -2.56 15.25 3.43
C ASP A 939 -3.32 14.29 4.37
N GLY A 940 -4.65 14.40 4.44
CA GLY A 940 -5.51 13.45 5.16
C GLY A 940 -5.75 13.79 6.62
N LYS A 941 -5.54 15.04 7.06
CA LYS A 941 -5.86 15.46 8.43
C LYS A 941 -7.23 16.12 8.51
N MET A 942 -8.02 15.74 9.50
CA MET A 942 -9.19 16.53 9.92
C MET A 942 -8.76 17.42 11.07
N TYR A 943 -9.08 18.71 10.98
CA TYR A 943 -8.82 19.71 12.02
C TYR A 943 -10.14 20.14 12.66
N ALA A 944 -10.08 20.32 13.98
CA ALA A 944 -11.01 21.11 14.77
C ALA A 944 -10.15 22.05 15.62
N MET A 945 -10.38 23.36 15.51
CA MET A 945 -9.59 24.35 16.22
C MET A 945 -10.38 25.61 16.56
N SER A 946 -10.16 26.17 17.74
CA SER A 946 -10.74 27.45 18.11
C SER A 946 -10.25 28.56 17.16
N ILE A 947 -11.11 29.54 16.86
CA ILE A 947 -10.74 30.77 16.15
C ILE A 947 -9.63 31.54 16.87
N THR A 948 -9.38 31.26 18.15
CA THR A 948 -8.24 31.82 18.90
C THR A 948 -6.89 31.12 18.64
N GLY A 949 -6.88 30.09 17.78
CA GLY A 949 -5.68 29.38 17.31
C GLY A 949 -5.34 28.09 18.07
N GLY A 950 -6.09 27.75 19.12
CA GLY A 950 -5.90 26.50 19.87
C GLY A 950 -6.51 25.29 19.18
N LEU A 951 -5.78 24.18 19.10
CA LEU A 951 -6.33 22.90 18.65
C LEU A 951 -7.22 22.28 19.73
N TYR A 952 -8.29 21.61 19.31
CA TYR A 952 -9.05 20.74 20.19
C TYR A 952 -8.24 19.49 20.57
N ASN A 953 -8.53 18.94 21.74
CA ASN A 953 -7.91 17.68 22.16
C ASN A 953 -8.19 16.58 21.12
N GLN A 954 -7.21 15.70 20.88
CA GLN A 954 -7.25 14.67 19.82
C GLN A 954 -7.15 15.17 18.36
N PHE A 955 -7.15 16.48 18.12
CA PHE A 955 -6.96 17.05 16.78
C PHE A 955 -5.52 17.51 16.52
N PRO A 956 -5.05 17.43 15.25
CA PRO A 956 -5.75 16.87 14.11
C PRO A 956 -5.83 15.34 14.13
N ILE A 957 -6.96 14.80 13.67
CA ILE A 957 -7.12 13.36 13.44
C ILE A 957 -6.45 13.02 12.10
N ASN A 958 -5.47 12.12 12.12
CA ASN A 958 -4.76 11.67 10.92
C ASN A 958 -5.53 10.52 10.27
N TYR A 959 -5.80 10.65 8.97
CA TYR A 959 -6.47 9.65 8.16
C TYR A 959 -5.64 9.36 6.91
N PRO A 960 -5.59 8.11 6.41
CA PRO A 960 -4.68 7.73 5.31
C PRO A 960 -5.03 8.37 3.96
N PHE A 961 -6.24 8.93 3.80
CA PHE A 961 -6.74 9.47 2.54
C PHE A 961 -6.99 10.97 2.61
N ALA A 962 -6.59 11.68 1.56
CA ALA A 962 -6.81 13.11 1.38
C ALA A 962 -8.31 13.46 1.42
N TYR A 963 -8.69 14.50 2.16
CA TYR A 963 -10.04 15.06 2.14
C TYR A 963 -10.35 15.73 0.80
N ARG A 964 -11.62 15.65 0.38
CA ARG A 964 -12.10 16.12 -0.94
C ARG A 964 -13.36 16.95 -0.87
N SER A 965 -14.11 16.89 0.23
CA SER A 965 -15.27 17.74 0.47
C SER A 965 -15.02 18.73 1.62
N ALA A 966 -15.81 19.81 1.69
CA ALA A 966 -15.94 20.54 2.93
C ALA A 966 -16.79 19.72 3.93
N PRO A 967 -16.49 19.78 5.24
CA PRO A 967 -17.26 19.03 6.24
C PRO A 967 -18.71 19.52 6.37
N LEU A 968 -19.54 18.68 6.97
CA LEU A 968 -20.84 19.02 7.53
C LEU A 968 -20.77 18.74 9.03
N ILE A 969 -21.19 19.71 9.85
CA ILE A 969 -21.36 19.52 11.30
C ILE A 969 -22.84 19.29 11.58
N TYR A 970 -23.17 18.17 12.22
CA TYR A 970 -24.56 17.76 12.45
C TYR A 970 -24.63 16.75 13.60
N ASP A 971 -25.64 16.86 14.46
CA ASP A 971 -26.00 15.84 15.47
C ASP A 971 -26.74 14.69 14.77
N LEU A 972 -26.00 13.65 14.41
CA LEU A 972 -26.39 12.56 13.54
C LEU A 972 -27.27 11.54 14.24
N ASP A 973 -26.99 11.21 15.49
CA ASP A 973 -27.70 10.18 16.26
C ASP A 973 -28.59 10.73 17.39
N SER A 974 -28.72 12.05 17.49
CA SER A 974 -29.59 12.78 18.42
C SER A 974 -29.22 12.61 19.89
N ASP A 975 -27.94 12.44 20.20
CA ASP A 975 -27.44 12.35 21.57
C ASP A 975 -27.01 13.71 22.18
N ASN A 976 -27.11 14.79 21.38
CA ASN A 976 -26.74 16.18 21.67
C ASN A 976 -25.24 16.46 21.72
N ASP A 977 -24.42 15.57 21.16
CA ASP A 977 -23.09 15.93 20.69
C ASP A 977 -23.07 16.05 19.16
N LEU A 978 -21.90 16.31 18.56
CA LEU A 978 -21.84 16.77 17.17
C LEU A 978 -20.86 15.95 16.34
N GLU A 979 -21.32 15.50 15.18
CA GLU A 979 -20.48 14.75 14.25
C GLU A 979 -19.86 15.66 13.19
N VAL A 980 -18.61 15.34 12.83
CA VAL A 980 -17.92 15.91 11.68
C VAL A 980 -17.96 14.92 10.51
N ILE A 981 -18.83 15.20 9.53
CA ILE A 981 -19.06 14.35 8.36
C ILE A 981 -18.27 14.89 7.16
N ALA A 982 -17.35 14.11 6.59
CA ALA A 982 -16.54 14.55 5.44
C ALA A 982 -16.13 13.42 4.49
N GLY A 983 -16.12 13.73 3.19
CA GLY A 983 -15.67 12.87 2.11
C GLY A 983 -14.16 12.95 1.88
N THR A 984 -13.54 11.80 1.69
CA THR A 984 -12.13 11.65 1.33
C THR A 984 -11.98 11.16 -0.10
N SER A 985 -10.73 10.85 -0.50
CA SER A 985 -10.45 10.24 -1.78
C SER A 985 -10.98 8.81 -1.92
N LEU A 986 -11.22 8.10 -0.80
CA LEU A 986 -11.64 6.68 -0.79
C LEU A 986 -12.56 6.31 0.40
N SER A 987 -13.17 7.27 1.10
CA SER A 987 -14.07 6.99 2.23
C SER A 987 -14.97 8.17 2.57
N LEU A 988 -16.10 7.87 3.22
CA LEU A 988 -16.88 8.81 4.02
C LEU A 988 -16.47 8.63 5.49
N ASN A 989 -15.93 9.69 6.09
CA ASN A 989 -15.56 9.70 7.50
C ASN A 989 -16.61 10.47 8.30
N VAL A 990 -16.92 9.95 9.48
CA VAL A 990 -17.79 10.59 10.46
C VAL A 990 -17.09 10.46 11.80
N PHE A 991 -16.78 11.59 12.43
CA PHE A 991 -16.20 11.63 13.76
C PHE A 991 -17.22 12.16 14.74
N ASP A 992 -17.51 11.36 15.75
CA ASP A 992 -18.31 11.70 16.92
C ASP A 992 -17.45 12.51 17.88
N ILE A 993 -17.92 13.70 18.23
CA ILE A 993 -17.27 14.52 19.26
C ILE A 993 -18.05 14.37 20.55
N LYS A 994 -17.49 13.64 21.51
CA LYS A 994 -18.04 13.35 22.84
C LYS A 994 -18.23 14.55 23.80
N GLN A 995 -18.56 15.73 23.28
CA GLN A 995 -18.85 16.97 23.99
C GLN A 995 -20.05 17.67 23.35
N SER A 996 -20.96 18.17 24.19
CA SER A 996 -22.13 18.90 23.70
C SER A 996 -21.76 20.23 23.04
N GLY A 997 -22.18 20.40 21.78
CA GLY A 997 -21.99 21.60 20.99
C GLY A 997 -23.29 22.17 20.41
N THR A 998 -23.15 23.19 19.56
CA THR A 998 -24.25 23.74 18.76
C THR A 998 -23.78 24.20 17.39
N THR A 999 -24.68 24.09 16.41
CA THR A 999 -24.53 24.62 15.04
C THR A 999 -25.40 25.87 14.80
N ASP A 1000 -26.17 26.31 15.81
CA ASP A 1000 -27.10 27.43 15.70
C ASP A 1000 -26.36 28.74 15.37
N ASP A 1001 -26.85 29.48 14.36
CA ASP A 1001 -26.27 30.73 13.88
C ASP A 1001 -24.81 30.63 13.35
N TYR A 1002 -24.33 29.41 13.06
CA TYR A 1002 -22.99 29.15 12.52
C TYR A 1002 -22.98 28.65 11.07
N TRP A 1003 -21.84 28.82 10.40
CA TRP A 1003 -21.58 28.34 9.04
C TRP A 1003 -21.16 26.86 9.04
N SER A 1004 -22.04 25.99 9.54
CA SER A 1004 -21.77 24.56 9.83
C SER A 1004 -21.66 23.65 8.59
N MET A 1005 -21.83 24.22 7.40
CA MET A 1005 -21.79 23.47 6.14
C MET A 1005 -21.28 24.32 4.97
N TYR A 1006 -20.88 23.65 3.89
CA TYR A 1006 -20.43 24.31 2.66
C TYR A 1006 -21.45 25.35 2.14
N LYS A 1007 -20.99 26.58 1.88
CA LYS A 1007 -21.82 27.72 1.45
C LYS A 1007 -22.95 28.11 2.42
N GLY A 1008 -22.84 27.71 3.70
CA GLY A 1008 -23.61 28.23 4.83
C GLY A 1008 -25.03 27.69 5.00
N ASN A 1009 -25.62 27.07 3.98
CA ASN A 1009 -26.97 26.51 4.06
C ASN A 1009 -27.21 25.42 3.01
N TYR A 1010 -28.31 24.67 3.19
CA TYR A 1010 -28.75 23.60 2.28
C TYR A 1010 -29.00 24.07 0.84
N ARG A 1011 -29.45 25.31 0.65
CA ARG A 1011 -29.69 25.92 -0.67
C ARG A 1011 -28.41 26.32 -1.40
N ARG A 1012 -27.27 26.27 -0.72
CA ARG A 1012 -25.95 26.66 -1.22
C ARG A 1012 -25.93 28.10 -1.76
N THR A 1013 -26.63 29.04 -1.12
CA THR A 1013 -26.67 30.45 -1.60
C THR A 1013 -25.35 31.19 -1.35
N GLY A 1014 -24.52 30.75 -0.40
CA GLY A 1014 -23.29 31.44 -0.03
C GLY A 1014 -23.53 32.81 0.62
N TYR A 1015 -24.71 33.02 1.20
CA TYR A 1015 -25.13 34.28 1.82
C TYR A 1015 -25.02 34.23 3.35
N ASN A 1016 -24.47 35.28 3.96
CA ASN A 1016 -24.48 35.51 5.40
C ASN A 1016 -25.09 36.87 5.73
N GLU A 1017 -25.98 36.88 6.72
CA GLU A 1017 -26.48 38.10 7.34
C GLU A 1017 -25.64 38.39 8.59
N PHE A 1018 -25.02 39.57 8.66
CA PHE A 1018 -24.40 40.05 9.88
C PHE A 1018 -25.24 41.18 10.49
N ASN A 1019 -25.71 40.92 11.70
CA ASN A 1019 -26.26 41.93 12.58
C ASN A 1019 -25.34 42.11 13.79
N ALA A 1020 -24.99 43.36 14.10
CA ALA A 1020 -24.21 43.69 15.27
C ALA A 1020 -24.88 43.10 16.53
N LEU A 1021 -24.12 42.30 17.29
CA LEU A 1021 -24.57 41.64 18.53
C LEU A 1021 -25.00 42.66 19.59
N CYS A 1022 -24.36 43.83 19.59
CA CYS A 1022 -24.59 44.87 20.58
C CYS A 1022 -24.36 46.28 20.02
N VAL A 1023 -24.87 47.28 20.74
CA VAL A 1023 -24.46 48.67 20.57
C VAL A 1023 -23.31 48.94 21.53
N LEU A 1024 -22.14 49.28 20.99
CA LEU A 1024 -20.95 49.59 21.79
C LEU A 1024 -21.26 50.66 22.84
N GLY A 1025 -21.02 50.33 24.11
CA GLY A 1025 -21.25 51.20 25.26
C GLY A 1025 -22.64 51.13 25.90
N ASP A 1026 -23.60 50.42 25.31
CA ASP A 1026 -24.92 50.14 25.91
C ASP A 1026 -24.88 48.79 26.64
N LEU A 1027 -24.43 48.80 27.89
CA LEU A 1027 -24.18 47.59 28.68
C LEU A 1027 -25.44 47.03 29.33
N ASN A 1028 -26.46 47.86 29.51
CA ASN A 1028 -27.72 47.47 30.14
C ASN A 1028 -28.84 47.16 29.11
N VAL A 1029 -28.57 47.39 27.81
CA VAL A 1029 -29.43 47.11 26.66
C VAL A 1029 -30.75 47.91 26.72
N ASP A 1030 -30.70 49.13 27.27
CA ASP A 1030 -31.86 50.03 27.33
C ASP A 1030 -31.94 51.00 26.14
N GLY A 1031 -30.94 50.97 25.25
CA GLY A 1031 -30.83 51.81 24.06
C GLY A 1031 -30.22 53.18 24.33
N ALA A 1032 -29.82 53.49 25.58
CA ALA A 1032 -29.12 54.71 25.94
C ALA A 1032 -27.71 54.38 26.47
N ILE A 1033 -26.73 55.22 26.12
CA ILE A 1033 -25.37 55.11 26.66
C ILE A 1033 -25.22 56.19 27.73
N ASP A 1034 -25.32 55.80 29.00
CA ASP A 1034 -25.33 56.72 30.13
C ASP A 1034 -24.44 56.28 31.32
N VAL A 1035 -24.62 56.93 32.48
CA VAL A 1035 -23.79 56.67 33.67
C VAL A 1035 -24.03 55.28 34.26
N ILE A 1036 -25.17 54.65 33.98
CA ILE A 1036 -25.53 53.30 34.41
C ILE A 1036 -24.61 52.30 33.71
N ASP A 1037 -24.32 52.49 32.42
CA ASP A 1037 -23.38 51.65 31.66
C ASP A 1037 -21.97 51.75 32.22
N ILE A 1038 -21.51 52.96 32.57
CA ILE A 1038 -20.20 53.16 33.22
C ILE A 1038 -20.11 52.36 34.54
N LEU A 1039 -21.18 52.36 35.34
CA LEU A 1039 -21.22 51.60 36.59
C LEU A 1039 -21.18 50.09 36.35
N GLN A 1040 -21.82 49.64 35.27
CA GLN A 1040 -21.84 48.23 34.88
C GLN A 1040 -20.48 47.75 34.36
N GLN A 1041 -19.80 48.56 33.54
CA GLN A 1041 -18.43 48.29 33.06
C GLN A 1041 -17.45 48.14 34.24
N ILE A 1042 -17.54 49.03 35.23
CA ILE A 1042 -16.72 48.95 36.45
C ILE A 1042 -17.00 47.67 37.24
N ASN A 1043 -18.26 47.21 37.29
CA ASN A 1043 -18.62 45.96 37.97
C ASN A 1043 -18.02 44.72 37.27
N PHE A 1044 -18.00 44.70 35.93
CA PHE A 1044 -17.34 43.63 35.17
C PHE A 1044 -15.84 43.58 35.47
N ILE A 1045 -15.15 44.73 35.44
CA ILE A 1045 -13.71 44.82 35.76
C ILE A 1045 -13.40 44.39 37.21
N LEU A 1046 -14.31 44.68 38.14
CA LEU A 1046 -14.18 44.29 39.55
C LEU A 1046 -14.56 42.82 39.82
N GLY A 1047 -15.04 42.08 38.81
CA GLY A 1047 -15.51 40.69 38.95
C GLY A 1047 -16.72 40.55 39.88
N THR A 1048 -17.52 41.62 40.03
CA THR A 1048 -18.74 41.57 40.86
C THR A 1048 -19.94 41.04 40.10
N PHE A 1049 -19.86 40.96 38.78
CA PHE A 1049 -20.85 40.39 37.86
C PHE A 1049 -20.13 39.83 36.63
N GLU A 1050 -20.53 38.65 36.15
CA GLU A 1050 -20.02 38.06 34.91
C GLU A 1050 -20.89 38.52 33.73
N PRO A 1051 -20.32 39.23 32.73
CA PRO A 1051 -21.06 39.69 31.56
C PRO A 1051 -21.46 38.53 30.63
N ASN A 1052 -22.65 38.61 30.02
CA ASN A 1052 -23.01 37.72 28.90
C ASN A 1052 -22.36 38.17 27.57
N LEU A 1053 -22.50 37.41 26.48
CA LEU A 1053 -21.87 37.72 25.19
C LEU A 1053 -22.22 39.12 24.64
N GLN A 1054 -23.48 39.54 24.79
CA GLN A 1054 -23.93 40.87 24.35
C GLN A 1054 -23.31 41.99 25.20
N GLN A 1055 -23.12 41.75 26.49
CA GLN A 1055 -22.47 42.68 27.41
C GLN A 1055 -20.96 42.71 27.23
N LEU A 1056 -20.32 41.56 27.02
CA LEU A 1056 -18.91 41.46 26.63
C LEU A 1056 -18.65 42.28 25.36
N CYS A 1057 -19.50 42.08 24.35
CA CYS A 1057 -19.51 42.84 23.11
C CYS A 1057 -19.64 44.36 23.37
N ALA A 1058 -20.59 44.80 24.20
CA ALA A 1058 -20.82 46.22 24.45
C ALA A 1058 -19.71 46.89 25.27
N SER A 1059 -18.94 46.07 26.00
CA SER A 1059 -17.94 46.49 26.97
C SER A 1059 -16.54 46.73 26.40
N ASP A 1060 -16.14 46.02 25.35
CA ASP A 1060 -14.82 46.19 24.72
C ASP A 1060 -14.89 47.32 23.67
N LEU A 1061 -14.59 48.55 24.11
CA LEU A 1061 -14.80 49.75 23.32
C LEU A 1061 -13.64 50.09 22.38
N ASN A 1062 -12.48 49.46 22.60
CA ASN A 1062 -11.32 49.60 21.72
C ASN A 1062 -11.06 48.35 20.87
N ALA A 1063 -11.89 47.31 21.01
CA ALA A 1063 -11.80 46.04 20.30
C ALA A 1063 -10.44 45.35 20.49
N ASP A 1064 -9.84 45.46 21.69
CA ASP A 1064 -8.56 44.82 22.01
C ASP A 1064 -8.70 43.43 22.66
N GLY A 1065 -9.93 42.98 22.85
CA GLY A 1065 -10.27 41.68 23.43
C GLY A 1065 -10.22 41.66 24.95
N THR A 1066 -9.98 42.80 25.61
CA THR A 1066 -9.92 42.89 27.07
C THR A 1066 -10.80 44.00 27.63
N ILE A 1067 -11.60 43.69 28.65
CA ILE A 1067 -12.40 44.69 29.36
C ILE A 1067 -11.55 45.28 30.48
N ASP A 1068 -11.06 46.50 30.28
CA ASP A 1068 -10.17 47.16 31.23
C ASP A 1068 -10.52 48.64 31.50
N LEU A 1069 -9.64 49.33 32.24
CA LEU A 1069 -9.87 50.72 32.62
C LEU A 1069 -9.91 51.67 31.40
N LEU A 1070 -9.25 51.31 30.29
CA LEU A 1070 -9.25 52.06 29.05
C LEU A 1070 -10.66 52.09 28.44
N ASP A 1071 -11.39 50.98 28.47
CA ASP A 1071 -12.79 50.93 28.03
C ASP A 1071 -13.68 51.83 28.89
N VAL A 1072 -13.49 51.82 30.21
CA VAL A 1072 -14.23 52.74 31.10
C VAL A 1072 -13.96 54.20 30.71
N VAL A 1073 -12.71 54.53 30.35
CA VAL A 1073 -12.35 55.88 29.92
C VAL A 1073 -13.02 56.23 28.57
N LEU A 1074 -13.07 55.29 27.63
CA LEU A 1074 -13.76 55.47 26.35
C LEU A 1074 -15.28 55.64 26.56
N LEU A 1075 -15.88 54.82 27.43
CA LEU A 1075 -17.30 54.90 27.76
C LEU A 1075 -17.65 56.24 28.40
N ILE A 1076 -16.82 56.72 29.35
CA ILE A 1076 -16.97 58.06 29.94
C ILE A 1076 -16.89 59.16 28.86
N GLN A 1077 -15.99 59.04 27.88
CA GLN A 1077 -15.91 60.01 26.79
C GLN A 1077 -17.16 60.01 25.91
N ILE A 1078 -17.71 58.82 25.61
CA ILE A 1078 -18.96 58.68 24.86
C ILE A 1078 -20.10 59.39 25.61
N VAL A 1079 -20.28 59.08 26.90
CA VAL A 1079 -21.32 59.69 27.74
C VAL A 1079 -21.16 61.21 27.87
N LEU A 1080 -19.93 61.72 28.01
CA LEU A 1080 -19.67 63.16 28.13
C LEU A 1080 -19.87 63.93 26.82
N ASN A 1081 -19.71 63.28 25.66
CA ASN A 1081 -19.88 63.91 24.35
C ASN A 1081 -21.34 63.95 23.88
N GLN A 1082 -22.26 63.28 24.58
CA GLN A 1082 -23.70 63.31 24.31
C GLN A 1082 -24.47 64.44 25.04
N VAL A 1083 -23.77 65.29 25.83
CA VAL A 1083 -24.36 66.39 26.64
C VAL A 1083 -24.30 67.76 25.97
#